data_AF-A0A9E3X7K8-F1
#
_entry.id   AF-A0A9E3X7K8-F1
#
_cell.length_a   1.000
_cell.length_b   1.000
_cell.length_c   1.000
_cell.angle_alpha   90.00
_cell.angle_beta   90.00
_cell.angle_gamma   90.00
#
_symmetry.space_group_name_H-M   'P 1'
#
loop_
_entity.id
_entity.type
_entity.pdbx_description
1 polymer ?
#
loop_
_entity_poly.entity_id
_entity_poly.type
_entity_poly.pdbx_seq_one_letter_code
_entity_poly.pdbx_strand_id
1 'polypeptide(L)'
;MISLLGPLLALLILFGVTYLLVEQWDQVKWQVIARLILALILFGVVAYGVRYWLVIGASCLPDCVGANLVGREMSGARLNGANLVSANLSRTDLSKASLRGADLSGALLVRVNLEGADLRDAQLLGANLERANLAGANLAGARFDGADLIEADLTGVDLTETSLLGVNLEGAEMESVDLTGVMLAAVDLVDAKLNGARLVNVDLTGATLSRADLSGAQMSGSNLSGAWLNLATLIGADLSNADLSGASLMGANLASANFGSSRMVGATLVGADMNGSNLNGVNLLGARLLLDELTDADLTLDRAVEELNELQRSLILVDAEWEGATFDTQTVWPNLTVNEEMAATIELIDSSEAIPTDTIKVGVLHSLSGPLAISEVAARDAAFLAIDEINAAGGVLGKQLEPIVEDGASSPEVFAEKARKLLETNGVAVVFGGWRTDSRNAMIPIFEELNGLLFYPAPAEGFQQSPNIVYMGQDPSQQIIPAVNYLAEQGYVNLLLIGSEISYSQVVHAIIQVQARELGQTVVGELLVPLGESDFGSLMEQLRASPPDLIINTMNGESNIGFFQQLTEAGFTASDIPIISTGVAEEEVRIIGPEFMVGHMTTGNYFQTVQSPENFSFVTAYKSIYGQERVTSASIVAAYTGVHLWHELVEKAQSIDVEQVRAAMAQPIDYIGPAGPVQIDVETQYTFQWARIGTVREDGLIEEAIRSEEPLPPDPFLTAYPWVDEVQQMVESLSETTEQ
;
A
#
# COMPACT_ATOMS: atom_id res chain seq x y z
N MET A 1 -57.54 -52.06 27.50
CA MET A 1 -58.73 -52.84 27.08
C MET A 1 -59.62 -51.90 26.30
N ILE A 2 -59.44 -51.62 25.01
CA ILE A 2 -59.61 -52.51 23.84
C ILE A 2 -58.41 -52.26 22.92
N SER A 3 -57.32 -52.91 23.27
CA SER A 3 -56.13 -53.13 22.46
C SER A 3 -56.40 -54.27 21.49
N LEU A 4 -55.58 -54.37 20.44
CA LEU A 4 -55.26 -55.63 19.75
C LEU A 4 -56.34 -56.26 18.84
N LEU A 5 -57.56 -55.73 18.72
CA LEU A 5 -58.58 -56.35 17.85
C LEU A 5 -58.46 -56.03 16.35
N GLY A 6 -57.88 -54.88 15.97
CA GLY A 6 -57.68 -54.53 14.55
C GLY A 6 -56.64 -55.39 13.84
N PRO A 7 -55.41 -55.54 14.38
CA PRO A 7 -54.35 -56.32 13.73
C PRO A 7 -54.59 -57.83 13.79
N LEU A 8 -55.24 -58.33 14.85
CA LEU A 8 -55.49 -59.76 15.04
C LEU A 8 -56.66 -60.26 14.18
N LEU A 9 -57.66 -59.42 13.92
CA LEU A 9 -58.73 -59.71 12.95
C LEU A 9 -58.19 -59.70 11.50
N ALA A 10 -57.27 -58.77 11.18
CA ALA A 10 -56.60 -58.75 9.89
C ALA A 10 -55.70 -59.98 9.67
N LEU A 11 -54.98 -60.43 10.71
CA LEU A 11 -54.17 -61.65 10.66
C LEU A 11 -55.01 -62.93 10.58
N LEU A 12 -56.17 -62.99 11.25
CA LEU A 12 -57.09 -64.13 11.17
C LEU A 12 -57.82 -64.20 9.82
N ILE A 13 -58.15 -63.06 9.21
CA ILE A 13 -58.67 -63.00 7.83
C ILE A 13 -57.57 -63.44 6.85
N LEU A 14 -56.32 -62.99 7.03
CA LEU A 14 -55.20 -63.42 6.19
C LEU A 14 -54.93 -64.92 6.31
N PHE A 15 -54.97 -65.48 7.53
CA PHE A 15 -54.76 -66.91 7.78
C PHE A 15 -55.94 -67.77 7.32
N GLY A 16 -57.16 -67.28 7.46
CA GLY A 16 -58.36 -67.96 6.97
C GLY A 16 -58.41 -68.02 5.44
N VAL A 17 -58.01 -66.93 4.76
CA VAL A 17 -57.91 -66.87 3.29
C VAL A 17 -56.75 -67.72 2.78
N THR A 18 -55.59 -67.74 3.45
CA THR A 18 -54.49 -68.63 3.05
C THR A 18 -54.76 -70.10 3.34
N TYR A 19 -55.43 -70.45 4.45
CA TYR A 19 -55.80 -71.84 4.74
C TYR A 19 -56.83 -72.38 3.75
N LEU A 20 -57.83 -71.58 3.37
CA LEU A 20 -58.82 -71.91 2.32
C LEU A 20 -58.19 -71.99 0.91
N LEU A 21 -57.07 -71.31 0.67
CA LEU A 21 -56.34 -71.38 -0.60
C LEU A 21 -55.29 -72.51 -0.64
N VAL A 22 -54.90 -73.08 0.51
CA VAL A 22 -53.92 -74.19 0.60
C VAL A 22 -54.56 -75.55 0.35
N GLU A 23 -55.87 -75.73 0.59
CA GLU A 23 -56.55 -77.02 0.37
C GLU A 23 -56.89 -77.35 -1.10
N GLN A 24 -56.62 -76.44 -2.05
CA GLN A 24 -56.79 -76.70 -3.49
C GLN A 24 -55.49 -76.51 -4.29
N TRP A 25 -54.34 -76.66 -3.64
CA TRP A 25 -53.05 -76.30 -4.24
C TRP A 25 -52.36 -77.46 -4.96
N ASP A 26 -52.91 -77.86 -6.10
CA ASP A 26 -52.18 -78.64 -7.10
C ASP A 26 -52.18 -77.90 -8.45
N GLN A 27 -50.98 -77.68 -8.98
CA GLN A 27 -50.69 -77.38 -10.39
C GLN A 27 -50.86 -75.94 -10.95
N VAL A 28 -50.38 -74.87 -10.30
CA VAL A 28 -49.89 -73.68 -11.06
C VAL A 28 -48.70 -72.99 -10.39
N LYS A 29 -47.51 -73.45 -10.80
CA LYS A 29 -46.28 -72.72 -11.09
C LYS A 29 -45.97 -71.47 -10.24
N TRP A 30 -44.89 -71.61 -9.46
CA TRP A 30 -43.95 -70.61 -8.92
C TRP A 30 -43.82 -69.24 -9.64
N GLN A 31 -44.23 -69.13 -10.90
CA GLN A 31 -44.25 -67.90 -11.68
C GLN A 31 -45.21 -66.83 -11.13
N VAL A 32 -46.34 -67.20 -10.52
CA VAL A 32 -47.27 -66.20 -9.95
C VAL A 32 -46.73 -65.63 -8.65
N ILE A 33 -46.18 -66.48 -7.79
CA ILE A 33 -45.50 -66.07 -6.54
C ILE A 33 -44.25 -65.25 -6.86
N ALA A 34 -43.44 -65.68 -7.84
CA ALA A 34 -42.28 -64.91 -8.29
C ALA A 34 -42.66 -63.54 -8.87
N ARG A 35 -43.76 -63.44 -9.63
CA ARG A 35 -44.27 -62.16 -10.16
C ARG A 35 -44.84 -61.25 -9.07
N LEU A 36 -45.50 -61.80 -8.05
CA LEU A 36 -45.98 -61.02 -6.91
C LEU A 36 -44.84 -60.53 -6.03
N ILE A 37 -43.83 -61.36 -5.79
CA ILE A 37 -42.60 -60.96 -5.09
C ILE A 37 -41.85 -59.92 -5.92
N LEU A 38 -41.70 -60.10 -7.23
CA LEU A 38 -41.06 -59.12 -8.11
C LEU A 38 -41.86 -57.82 -8.18
N ALA A 39 -43.20 -57.87 -8.17
CA ALA A 39 -44.06 -56.70 -8.16
C ALA A 39 -44.03 -55.97 -6.80
N LEU A 40 -43.92 -56.68 -5.68
CA LEU A 40 -43.72 -56.10 -4.35
C LEU A 40 -42.31 -55.53 -4.18
N ILE A 41 -41.29 -56.17 -4.77
CA ILE A 41 -39.93 -55.62 -4.85
C ILE A 41 -39.93 -54.41 -5.78
N LEU A 42 -40.60 -54.42 -6.93
CA LEU A 42 -40.69 -53.27 -7.83
C LEU A 42 -41.47 -52.13 -7.18
N PHE A 43 -42.59 -52.41 -6.52
CA PHE A 43 -43.38 -51.41 -5.81
C PHE A 43 -42.63 -50.90 -4.58
N GLY A 44 -41.85 -51.76 -3.90
CA GLY A 44 -40.91 -51.38 -2.87
C GLY A 44 -39.80 -50.49 -3.42
N VAL A 45 -39.20 -50.81 -4.56
CA VAL A 45 -38.14 -50.03 -5.22
C VAL A 45 -38.68 -48.74 -5.82
N VAL A 46 -39.94 -48.70 -6.27
CA VAL A 46 -40.58 -47.50 -6.80
C VAL A 46 -41.13 -46.63 -5.67
N ALA A 47 -41.73 -47.20 -4.61
CA ALA A 47 -42.18 -46.42 -3.45
C ALA A 47 -41.02 -45.96 -2.58
N TYR A 48 -40.01 -46.81 -2.38
CA TYR A 48 -38.74 -46.44 -1.76
C TYR A 48 -37.98 -45.51 -2.68
N GLY A 49 -37.93 -45.75 -3.99
CA GLY A 49 -37.28 -44.90 -4.99
C GLY A 49 -37.94 -43.53 -5.16
N VAL A 50 -39.27 -43.42 -5.03
CA VAL A 50 -40.01 -42.14 -5.04
C VAL A 50 -39.89 -41.44 -3.68
N ARG A 51 -39.80 -42.15 -2.56
CA ARG A 51 -39.36 -41.57 -1.28
C ARG A 51 -37.87 -41.17 -1.30
N TYR A 52 -37.02 -41.92 -2.01
CA TYR A 52 -35.60 -41.65 -2.22
C TYR A 52 -35.43 -40.43 -3.13
N TRP A 53 -36.31 -40.26 -4.13
CA TRP A 53 -36.31 -39.11 -5.03
C TRP A 53 -36.90 -37.85 -4.39
N LEU A 54 -37.91 -37.97 -3.53
CA LEU A 54 -38.52 -36.83 -2.81
C LEU A 54 -37.74 -36.40 -1.55
N VAL A 55 -36.79 -37.22 -1.06
CA VAL A 55 -35.95 -36.93 0.11
C VAL A 55 -34.46 -36.73 -0.23
N ILE A 56 -34.04 -36.90 -1.49
CA ILE A 56 -32.72 -36.46 -2.02
C ILE A 56 -32.86 -35.14 -2.81
N GLY A 57 -33.88 -34.34 -2.49
CA GLY A 57 -33.81 -32.90 -2.67
C GLY A 57 -33.00 -32.31 -1.52
N ALA A 58 -31.76 -31.90 -1.79
CA ALA A 58 -30.84 -31.23 -0.87
C ALA A 58 -30.30 -32.08 0.31
N SER A 59 -29.39 -32.99 -0.01
CA SER A 59 -28.33 -33.35 0.96
C SER A 59 -26.97 -33.20 0.28
N CYS A 60 -26.50 -31.95 0.17
CA CYS A 60 -25.06 -31.68 0.21
C CYS A 60 -24.58 -32.13 1.60
N LEU A 61 -24.27 -33.42 1.77
CA LEU A 61 -23.39 -33.87 2.86
C LEU A 61 -22.00 -33.28 2.57
N PRO A 62 -21.21 -32.87 3.59
CA PRO A 62 -20.61 -31.53 3.76
C PRO A 62 -19.67 -30.98 2.66
N ASP A 63 -19.47 -31.72 1.58
CA ASP A 63 -18.60 -31.38 0.45
C ASP A 63 -19.42 -31.27 -0.84
N CYS A 64 -19.62 -30.04 -1.29
CA CYS A 64 -20.23 -29.64 -2.55
C CYS A 64 -19.24 -28.79 -3.39
N VAL A 65 -17.94 -29.07 -3.26
CA VAL A 65 -16.89 -28.47 -4.10
C VAL A 65 -17.21 -28.69 -5.58
N GLY A 66 -17.21 -27.60 -6.36
CA GLY A 66 -17.47 -27.64 -7.80
C GLY A 66 -18.89 -28.06 -8.20
N ALA A 67 -19.84 -28.15 -7.26
CA ALA A 67 -21.19 -28.61 -7.55
C ALA A 67 -21.93 -27.65 -8.49
N ASN A 68 -22.64 -28.19 -9.49
CA ASN A 68 -23.52 -27.40 -10.34
C ASN A 68 -24.96 -27.40 -9.81
N LEU A 69 -25.36 -26.26 -9.26
CA LEU A 69 -26.63 -26.00 -8.58
C LEU A 69 -27.44 -24.90 -9.26
N VAL A 70 -27.07 -24.48 -10.47
CA VAL A 70 -27.67 -23.38 -11.22
C VAL A 70 -29.21 -23.48 -11.24
N GLY A 71 -29.88 -22.39 -10.86
CA GLY A 71 -31.34 -22.26 -10.96
C GLY A 71 -32.14 -23.11 -9.97
N ARG A 72 -31.52 -23.67 -8.94
CA ARG A 72 -32.23 -24.53 -7.97
C ARG A 72 -32.99 -23.71 -6.92
N GLU A 73 -34.09 -24.28 -6.47
CA GLU A 73 -34.89 -23.76 -5.35
C GLU A 73 -34.36 -24.36 -4.03
N MET A 74 -33.65 -23.54 -3.25
CA MET A 74 -32.99 -23.91 -2.00
C MET A 74 -33.29 -22.90 -0.87
N SER A 75 -34.39 -22.16 -0.97
CA SER A 75 -34.85 -21.24 0.06
C SER A 75 -34.98 -21.94 1.41
N GLY A 76 -34.45 -21.31 2.46
CA GLY A 76 -34.44 -21.86 3.83
C GLY A 76 -33.53 -23.08 4.03
N ALA A 77 -32.66 -23.42 3.06
CA ALA A 77 -31.73 -24.54 3.19
C ALA A 77 -30.78 -24.37 4.38
N ARG A 78 -30.37 -25.49 4.99
CA ARG A 78 -29.37 -25.51 6.07
C ARG A 78 -28.04 -26.02 5.53
N LEU A 79 -27.13 -25.10 5.29
CA LEU A 79 -25.82 -25.28 4.66
C LEU A 79 -24.68 -24.76 5.56
N ASN A 80 -24.89 -24.74 6.88
CA ASN A 80 -23.87 -24.28 7.83
C ASN A 80 -22.61 -25.14 7.73
N GLY A 81 -21.46 -24.49 7.57
CA GLY A 81 -20.17 -25.16 7.39
C GLY A 81 -20.06 -25.99 6.11
N ALA A 82 -20.97 -25.80 5.14
CA ALA A 82 -20.88 -26.51 3.86
C ALA A 82 -19.67 -26.03 3.07
N ASN A 83 -18.93 -26.97 2.49
CA ASN A 83 -17.90 -26.65 1.52
C ASN A 83 -18.54 -26.55 0.13
N LEU A 84 -18.57 -25.35 -0.42
CA LEU A 84 -19.13 -24.94 -1.71
C LEU A 84 -18.06 -24.28 -2.58
N VAL A 85 -16.77 -24.55 -2.31
CA VAL A 85 -15.64 -23.97 -3.06
C VAL A 85 -15.82 -24.26 -4.55
N SER A 86 -15.72 -23.22 -5.37
CA SER A 86 -15.90 -23.28 -6.83
C SER A 86 -17.24 -23.84 -7.30
N ALA A 87 -18.26 -23.94 -6.43
CA ALA A 87 -19.59 -24.39 -6.83
C ALA A 87 -20.25 -23.35 -7.75
N ASN A 88 -21.06 -23.82 -8.70
CA ASN A 88 -21.88 -22.95 -9.53
C ASN A 88 -23.30 -22.89 -8.97
N LEU A 89 -23.60 -21.78 -8.31
CA LEU A 89 -24.85 -21.43 -7.64
C LEU A 89 -25.60 -20.32 -8.40
N SER A 90 -25.22 -20.01 -9.64
CA SER A 90 -25.81 -18.90 -10.38
C SER A 90 -27.33 -19.08 -10.53
N ARG A 91 -28.10 -18.01 -10.29
CA ARG A 91 -29.59 -18.01 -10.33
C ARG A 91 -30.28 -18.96 -9.34
N THR A 92 -29.56 -19.47 -8.35
CA THR A 92 -30.15 -20.32 -7.29
C THR A 92 -30.93 -19.45 -6.32
N ASP A 93 -32.08 -19.93 -5.85
CA ASP A 93 -32.78 -19.31 -4.73
C ASP A 93 -32.26 -19.90 -3.41
N LEU A 94 -31.47 -19.12 -2.68
CA LEU A 94 -30.98 -19.37 -1.33
C LEU A 94 -31.57 -18.39 -0.31
N SER A 95 -32.69 -17.73 -0.64
CA SER A 95 -33.35 -16.80 0.28
C SER A 95 -33.60 -17.47 1.64
N LYS A 96 -33.29 -16.75 2.73
CA LYS A 96 -33.45 -17.21 4.12
C LYS A 96 -32.69 -18.51 4.46
N ALA A 97 -31.74 -18.93 3.62
CA ALA A 97 -30.88 -20.07 3.91
C ALA A 97 -29.90 -19.75 5.05
N SER A 98 -29.40 -20.79 5.69
CA SER A 98 -28.42 -20.72 6.78
C SER A 98 -27.10 -21.27 6.23
N LEU A 99 -26.17 -20.36 5.94
CA LEU A 99 -24.84 -20.59 5.33
C LEU A 99 -23.72 -20.23 6.30
N ARG A 100 -23.99 -20.24 7.61
CA ARG A 100 -23.03 -19.80 8.63
C ARG A 100 -21.76 -20.63 8.55
N GLY A 101 -20.60 -19.97 8.41
CA GLY A 101 -19.30 -20.62 8.30
C GLY A 101 -19.12 -21.47 7.05
N ALA A 102 -19.99 -21.34 6.04
CA ALA A 102 -19.84 -22.04 4.77
C ALA A 102 -18.64 -21.48 3.99
N ASP A 103 -17.99 -22.33 3.21
CA ASP A 103 -16.90 -21.94 2.32
C ASP A 103 -17.38 -21.89 0.88
N LEU A 104 -17.59 -20.69 0.36
CA LEU A 104 -18.04 -20.38 -0.99
C LEU A 104 -16.89 -19.79 -1.84
N SER A 105 -15.63 -20.01 -1.43
CA SER A 105 -14.47 -19.41 -2.11
C SER A 105 -14.45 -19.78 -3.59
N GLY A 106 -14.31 -18.79 -4.47
CA GLY A 106 -14.34 -18.95 -5.93
C GLY A 106 -15.67 -19.46 -6.52
N ALA A 107 -16.77 -19.46 -5.75
CA ALA A 107 -18.07 -19.90 -6.25
C ALA A 107 -18.66 -18.91 -7.28
N LEU A 108 -19.44 -19.44 -8.23
CA LEU A 108 -20.21 -18.65 -9.19
C LEU A 108 -21.63 -18.42 -8.66
N LEU A 109 -21.89 -17.24 -8.12
CA LEU A 109 -23.12 -16.80 -7.47
C LEU A 109 -23.87 -15.73 -8.31
N VAL A 110 -23.55 -15.60 -9.60
CA VAL A 110 -24.19 -14.63 -10.50
C VAL A 110 -25.72 -14.72 -10.44
N ARG A 111 -26.39 -13.61 -10.11
CA ARG A 111 -27.85 -13.50 -9.93
C ARG A 111 -28.44 -14.48 -8.91
N VAL A 112 -27.67 -14.91 -7.91
CA VAL A 112 -28.19 -15.71 -6.79
C VAL A 112 -29.16 -14.88 -5.96
N ASN A 113 -30.20 -15.50 -5.42
CA ASN A 113 -31.05 -14.87 -4.41
C ASN A 113 -30.61 -15.31 -3.01
N LEU A 114 -30.03 -14.42 -2.23
CA LEU A 114 -29.61 -14.59 -0.84
C LEU A 114 -30.42 -13.70 0.11
N GLU A 115 -31.56 -13.18 -0.32
CA GLU A 115 -32.42 -12.30 0.49
C GLU A 115 -32.69 -12.89 1.88
N GLY A 116 -32.32 -12.15 2.93
CA GLY A 116 -32.49 -12.55 4.33
C GLY A 116 -31.74 -13.81 4.75
N ALA A 117 -30.73 -14.26 3.99
CA ALA A 117 -29.89 -15.40 4.37
C ALA A 117 -28.92 -15.07 5.51
N ASP A 118 -28.52 -16.08 6.28
CA ASP A 118 -27.51 -15.98 7.34
C ASP A 118 -26.17 -16.51 6.82
N LEU A 119 -25.25 -15.60 6.48
CA LEU A 119 -23.90 -15.89 5.99
C LEU A 119 -22.81 -15.53 7.01
N ARG A 120 -23.15 -15.43 8.30
CA ARG A 120 -22.14 -15.10 9.32
C ARG A 120 -20.94 -16.02 9.25
N ASP A 121 -19.75 -15.45 9.39
CA ASP A 121 -18.47 -16.18 9.34
C ASP A 121 -18.22 -16.96 8.02
N ALA A 122 -19.00 -16.73 6.95
CA ALA A 122 -18.82 -17.42 5.67
C ALA A 122 -17.61 -16.90 4.90
N GLN A 123 -16.95 -17.78 4.14
CA GLN A 123 -15.82 -17.45 3.27
C GLN A 123 -16.31 -17.30 1.83
N LEU A 124 -16.14 -16.13 1.22
CA LEU A 124 -16.54 -15.82 -0.16
C LEU A 124 -15.35 -15.28 -0.97
N LEU A 125 -14.13 -15.70 -0.63
CA LEU A 125 -12.89 -15.22 -1.24
C LEU A 125 -12.92 -15.44 -2.76
N GLY A 126 -12.78 -14.36 -3.53
CA GLY A 126 -12.81 -14.41 -5.00
C GLY A 126 -14.11 -14.97 -5.61
N ALA A 127 -15.22 -15.00 -4.87
CA ALA A 127 -16.50 -15.44 -5.40
C ALA A 127 -17.09 -14.38 -6.35
N ASN A 128 -17.85 -14.82 -7.36
CA ASN A 128 -18.55 -13.91 -8.28
C ASN A 128 -20.04 -13.84 -7.91
N LEU A 129 -20.45 -12.72 -7.31
CA LEU A 129 -21.81 -12.39 -6.91
C LEU A 129 -22.44 -11.29 -7.80
N GLU A 130 -22.02 -11.16 -9.06
CA GLU A 130 -22.58 -10.17 -9.99
C GLU A 130 -24.12 -10.25 -10.01
N ARG A 131 -24.78 -9.11 -9.73
CA ARG A 131 -26.25 -8.97 -9.66
C ARG A 131 -26.92 -9.90 -8.64
N ALA A 132 -26.23 -10.33 -7.59
CA ALA A 132 -26.82 -11.08 -6.50
C ALA A 132 -27.79 -10.21 -5.68
N ASN A 133 -28.87 -10.82 -5.18
CA ASN A 133 -29.74 -10.18 -4.20
C ASN A 133 -29.32 -10.60 -2.79
N LEU A 134 -28.67 -9.72 -2.04
CA LEU A 134 -28.27 -9.92 -0.64
C LEU A 134 -29.15 -9.12 0.33
N ALA A 135 -30.26 -8.52 -0.12
CA ALA A 135 -31.06 -7.63 0.69
C ALA A 135 -31.45 -8.25 2.05
N GLY A 136 -31.15 -7.54 3.13
CA GLY A 136 -31.40 -7.97 4.51
C GLY A 136 -30.64 -9.22 4.97
N ALA A 137 -29.65 -9.70 4.22
CA ALA A 137 -28.79 -10.80 4.65
C ALA A 137 -27.91 -10.38 5.83
N ASN A 138 -27.55 -11.35 6.68
CA ASN A 138 -26.56 -11.13 7.74
C ASN A 138 -25.19 -11.62 7.26
N LEU A 139 -24.27 -10.68 7.03
CA LEU A 139 -22.91 -10.94 6.56
C LEU A 139 -21.87 -10.76 7.68
N ALA A 140 -22.27 -10.63 8.95
CA ALA A 140 -21.34 -10.29 10.00
C ALA A 140 -20.18 -11.30 10.11
N GLY A 141 -18.93 -10.80 10.08
CA GLY A 141 -17.71 -11.61 10.09
C GLY A 141 -17.44 -12.38 8.80
N ALA A 142 -18.21 -12.18 7.73
CA ALA A 142 -17.97 -12.81 6.44
C ALA A 142 -16.72 -12.22 5.75
N ARG A 143 -16.11 -12.99 4.86
CA ARG A 143 -14.91 -12.59 4.12
C ARG A 143 -15.16 -12.56 2.63
N PHE A 144 -15.11 -11.37 2.03
CA PHE A 144 -15.32 -11.17 0.61
C PHE A 144 -14.04 -10.80 -0.14
N ASP A 145 -12.86 -10.94 0.45
CA ASP A 145 -11.63 -10.43 -0.16
C ASP A 145 -11.48 -10.88 -1.63
N GLY A 146 -11.35 -9.91 -2.55
CA GLY A 146 -11.28 -10.12 -4.00
C GLY A 146 -12.57 -10.60 -4.70
N ALA A 147 -13.72 -10.58 -4.03
CA ALA A 147 -15.01 -10.95 -4.61
C ALA A 147 -15.55 -9.87 -5.56
N ASP A 148 -16.41 -10.29 -6.47
CA ASP A 148 -17.10 -9.43 -7.43
C ASP A 148 -18.57 -9.29 -7.02
N LEU A 149 -19.01 -8.08 -6.67
CA LEU A 149 -20.36 -7.71 -6.26
C LEU A 149 -20.96 -6.64 -7.20
N ILE A 150 -20.52 -6.60 -8.46
CA ILE A 150 -21.04 -5.66 -9.45
C ILE A 150 -22.58 -5.74 -9.51
N GLU A 151 -23.24 -4.59 -9.40
CA GLU A 151 -24.71 -4.43 -9.41
C GLU A 151 -25.46 -5.32 -8.37
N ALA A 152 -24.81 -5.74 -7.29
CA ALA A 152 -25.44 -6.52 -6.22
C ALA A 152 -26.33 -5.63 -5.33
N ASP A 153 -27.45 -6.19 -4.84
CA ASP A 153 -28.32 -5.52 -3.86
C ASP A 153 -27.91 -5.89 -2.44
N LEU A 154 -27.30 -4.94 -1.73
CA LEU A 154 -26.83 -5.04 -0.35
C LEU A 154 -27.72 -4.22 0.61
N THR A 155 -28.94 -3.87 0.20
CA THR A 155 -29.83 -3.01 0.98
C THR A 155 -30.16 -3.66 2.33
N GLY A 156 -29.92 -2.92 3.42
CA GLY A 156 -30.23 -3.37 4.78
C GLY A 156 -29.40 -4.56 5.28
N VAL A 157 -28.24 -4.82 4.66
CA VAL A 157 -27.29 -5.85 5.09
C VAL A 157 -26.55 -5.44 6.36
N ASP A 158 -26.26 -6.41 7.23
CA ASP A 158 -25.35 -6.26 8.35
C ASP A 158 -23.92 -6.66 7.94
N LEU A 159 -23.04 -5.66 7.77
CA LEU A 159 -21.64 -5.81 7.36
C LEU A 159 -20.66 -5.74 8.55
N THR A 160 -21.14 -5.82 9.80
CA THR A 160 -20.28 -5.73 10.99
C THR A 160 -19.11 -6.73 10.92
N GLU A 161 -17.88 -6.24 11.12
CA GLU A 161 -16.65 -7.06 11.09
C GLU A 161 -16.40 -7.79 9.74
N THR A 162 -16.95 -7.29 8.63
CA THR A 162 -16.75 -7.87 7.29
C THR A 162 -15.47 -7.31 6.64
N SER A 163 -14.67 -8.19 6.01
CA SER A 163 -13.56 -7.75 5.13
C SER A 163 -14.06 -7.59 3.70
N LEU A 164 -13.90 -6.38 3.15
CA LEU A 164 -14.22 -6.04 1.76
C LEU A 164 -12.96 -5.65 0.95
N LEU A 165 -11.78 -6.11 1.37
CA LEU A 165 -10.52 -5.75 0.73
C LEU A 165 -10.49 -6.20 -0.74
N GLY A 166 -10.25 -5.26 -1.66
CA GLY A 166 -10.17 -5.53 -3.10
C GLY A 166 -11.48 -6.02 -3.73
N VAL A 167 -12.62 -5.78 -3.08
CA VAL A 167 -13.93 -6.13 -3.63
C VAL A 167 -14.32 -5.13 -4.73
N ASN A 168 -14.94 -5.62 -5.79
CA ASN A 168 -15.61 -4.77 -6.78
C ASN A 168 -17.09 -4.60 -6.42
N LEU A 169 -17.52 -3.37 -6.11
CA LEU A 169 -18.90 -2.97 -5.79
C LEU A 169 -19.48 -2.00 -6.84
N GLU A 170 -18.97 -2.01 -8.09
CA GLU A 170 -19.46 -1.14 -9.16
C GLU A 170 -20.98 -1.29 -9.34
N GLY A 171 -21.72 -0.18 -9.23
CA GLY A 171 -23.18 -0.16 -9.37
C GLY A 171 -23.98 -0.84 -8.26
N ALA A 172 -23.35 -1.25 -7.14
CA ALA A 172 -24.04 -1.93 -6.05
C ALA A 172 -25.09 -1.03 -5.36
N GLU A 173 -26.20 -1.63 -4.92
CA GLU A 173 -27.25 -0.94 -4.17
C GLU A 173 -26.98 -1.08 -2.66
N MET A 174 -26.65 0.02 -1.99
CA MET A 174 -26.20 0.06 -0.59
C MET A 174 -26.92 1.20 0.18
N GLU A 175 -28.17 1.48 -0.17
CA GLU A 175 -28.94 2.58 0.44
C GLU A 175 -29.07 2.40 1.96
N SER A 176 -28.73 3.46 2.71
CA SER A 176 -28.81 3.50 4.18
C SER A 176 -28.07 2.36 4.90
N VAL A 177 -27.07 1.74 4.26
CA VAL A 177 -26.26 0.69 4.88
C VAL A 177 -25.39 1.28 6.00
N ASP A 178 -25.09 0.45 7.00
CA ASP A 178 -24.14 0.78 8.05
C ASP A 178 -22.78 0.14 7.76
N LEU A 179 -21.80 0.99 7.45
CA LEU A 179 -20.43 0.62 7.11
C LEU A 179 -19.43 1.07 8.20
N THR A 180 -19.91 1.52 9.37
CA THR A 180 -19.01 1.94 10.46
C THR A 180 -18.07 0.80 10.87
N GLY A 181 -16.76 1.07 10.85
CA GLY A 181 -15.72 0.10 11.22
C GLY A 181 -15.38 -0.92 10.14
N VAL A 182 -15.98 -0.84 8.96
CA VAL A 182 -15.61 -1.66 7.79
C VAL A 182 -14.38 -1.03 7.12
N MET A 183 -13.40 -1.85 6.73
CA MET A 183 -12.24 -1.40 5.96
C MET A 183 -12.61 -1.37 4.47
N LEU A 184 -12.56 -0.19 3.85
CA LEU A 184 -12.92 0.05 2.45
C LEU A 184 -11.78 0.68 1.64
N ALA A 185 -10.53 0.57 2.10
CA ALA A 185 -9.37 1.08 1.37
C ALA A 185 -9.26 0.43 -0.01
N ALA A 186 -9.01 1.26 -1.03
CA ALA A 186 -8.87 0.87 -2.45
C ALA A 186 -10.04 0.07 -3.05
N VAL A 187 -11.23 0.14 -2.46
CA VAL A 187 -12.44 -0.52 -3.01
C VAL A 187 -12.93 0.20 -4.27
N ASP A 188 -13.50 -0.55 -5.22
CA ASP A 188 -14.19 0.02 -6.38
C ASP A 188 -15.69 0.15 -6.08
N LEU A 189 -16.18 1.38 -6.01
CA LEU A 189 -17.55 1.81 -5.74
C LEU A 189 -18.09 2.70 -6.87
N VAL A 190 -17.54 2.59 -8.08
CA VAL A 190 -18.03 3.37 -9.24
C VAL A 190 -19.53 3.14 -9.43
N ASP A 191 -20.30 4.21 -9.63
CA ASP A 191 -21.77 4.15 -9.80
C ASP A 191 -22.57 3.53 -8.62
N ALA A 192 -21.95 3.28 -7.46
CA ALA A 192 -22.62 2.68 -6.31
C ALA A 192 -23.66 3.63 -5.67
N LYS A 193 -24.74 3.06 -5.12
CA LYS A 193 -25.81 3.82 -4.43
C LYS A 193 -25.64 3.73 -2.92
N LEU A 194 -25.07 4.77 -2.33
CA LEU A 194 -24.76 4.90 -0.90
C LEU A 194 -25.59 6.02 -0.23
N ASN A 195 -26.73 6.39 -0.80
CA ASN A 195 -27.53 7.48 -0.29
C ASN A 195 -28.01 7.18 1.15
N GLY A 196 -27.74 8.12 2.06
CA GLY A 196 -28.02 7.98 3.49
C GLY A 196 -27.16 6.94 4.23
N ALA A 197 -26.12 6.36 3.60
CA ALA A 197 -25.26 5.36 4.24
C ALA A 197 -24.48 5.96 5.43
N ARG A 198 -24.19 5.12 6.43
CA ARG A 198 -23.39 5.49 7.59
C ARG A 198 -21.97 4.98 7.44
N LEU A 199 -21.07 5.91 7.18
CA LEU A 199 -19.65 5.72 6.84
C LEU A 199 -18.75 6.45 7.85
N VAL A 200 -19.18 6.65 9.10
CA VAL A 200 -18.45 7.42 10.13
C VAL A 200 -17.14 6.73 10.53
N ASN A 201 -16.03 7.47 10.53
CA ASN A 201 -14.67 6.99 10.84
C ASN A 201 -14.25 5.77 10.00
N VAL A 202 -14.65 5.75 8.73
CA VAL A 202 -14.32 4.66 7.80
C VAL A 202 -13.06 5.01 7.02
N ASP A 203 -12.20 4.02 6.79
CA ASP A 203 -11.05 4.14 5.91
C ASP A 203 -11.44 3.80 4.47
N LEU A 204 -11.42 4.82 3.62
CA LEU A 204 -11.69 4.85 2.18
C LEU A 204 -10.44 5.33 1.41
N THR A 205 -9.24 5.20 1.99
CA THR A 205 -7.99 5.64 1.34
C THR A 205 -7.85 5.01 -0.04
N GLY A 206 -7.67 5.85 -1.07
CA GLY A 206 -7.54 5.42 -2.47
C GLY A 206 -8.77 4.74 -3.07
N ALA A 207 -9.93 4.75 -2.42
CA ALA A 207 -11.15 4.15 -2.95
C ALA A 207 -11.64 4.89 -4.21
N THR A 208 -12.28 4.16 -5.13
CA THR A 208 -12.88 4.74 -6.34
C THR A 208 -14.39 4.85 -6.17
N LEU A 209 -14.90 6.06 -5.94
CA LEU A 209 -16.31 6.39 -5.75
C LEU A 209 -16.87 7.25 -6.89
N SER A 210 -16.22 7.26 -8.05
CA SER A 210 -16.62 8.11 -9.17
C SER A 210 -18.05 7.78 -9.63
N ARG A 211 -18.87 8.83 -9.84
CA ARG A 211 -20.33 8.75 -10.12
C ARG A 211 -21.19 8.07 -9.05
N ALA A 212 -20.65 7.74 -7.87
CA ALA A 212 -21.45 7.19 -6.78
C ALA A 212 -22.47 8.21 -6.26
N ASP A 213 -23.62 7.73 -5.77
CA ASP A 213 -24.62 8.53 -5.07
C ASP A 213 -24.43 8.39 -3.55
N LEU A 214 -23.83 9.39 -2.93
CA LEU A 214 -23.57 9.53 -1.50
C LEU A 214 -24.49 10.60 -0.87
N SER A 215 -25.62 10.93 -1.50
CA SER A 215 -26.52 11.97 -1.02
C SER A 215 -26.96 11.70 0.42
N GLY A 216 -26.73 12.66 1.32
CA GLY A 216 -27.06 12.56 2.74
C GLY A 216 -26.28 11.50 3.52
N ALA A 217 -25.19 10.95 2.98
CA ALA A 217 -24.33 10.00 3.69
C ALA A 217 -23.65 10.64 4.91
N GLN A 218 -23.41 9.84 5.95
CA GLN A 218 -22.74 10.25 7.19
C GLN A 218 -21.29 9.77 7.16
N MET A 219 -20.34 10.64 6.84
CA MET A 219 -18.93 10.32 6.59
C MET A 219 -18.00 11.13 7.51
N SER A 220 -18.50 11.58 8.67
CA SER A 220 -17.71 12.39 9.60
C SER A 220 -16.49 11.61 10.11
N GLY A 221 -15.32 12.23 10.10
CA GLY A 221 -14.06 11.64 10.59
C GLY A 221 -13.46 10.56 9.70
N SER A 222 -14.00 10.35 8.50
CA SER A 222 -13.55 9.29 7.60
C SER A 222 -12.29 9.70 6.82
N ASN A 223 -11.46 8.73 6.48
CA ASN A 223 -10.25 8.95 5.69
C ASN A 223 -10.53 8.61 4.21
N LEU A 224 -10.57 9.61 3.36
CA LEU A 224 -10.72 9.55 1.91
C LEU A 224 -9.46 10.07 1.19
N SER A 225 -8.30 10.03 1.84
CA SER A 225 -7.06 10.50 1.21
C SER A 225 -6.79 9.72 -0.10
N GLY A 226 -6.47 10.46 -1.16
CA GLY A 226 -6.24 9.93 -2.51
C GLY A 226 -7.46 9.25 -3.16
N ALA A 227 -8.67 9.37 -2.60
CA ALA A 227 -9.87 8.77 -3.18
C ALA A 227 -10.36 9.51 -4.43
N TRP A 228 -11.12 8.81 -5.27
CA TRP A 228 -11.67 9.32 -6.52
C TRP A 228 -13.18 9.48 -6.38
N LEU A 229 -13.65 10.72 -6.35
CA LEU A 229 -15.05 11.08 -6.21
C LEU A 229 -15.54 11.89 -7.43
N ASN A 230 -14.89 11.72 -8.58
CA ASN A 230 -15.24 12.50 -9.77
C ASN A 230 -16.68 12.22 -10.17
N LEU A 231 -17.45 13.28 -10.46
CA LEU A 231 -18.87 13.20 -10.82
C LEU A 231 -19.78 12.57 -9.75
N ALA A 232 -19.28 12.31 -8.53
CA ALA A 232 -20.08 11.75 -7.46
C ALA A 232 -21.11 12.77 -6.96
N THR A 233 -22.23 12.28 -6.41
CA THR A 233 -23.27 13.11 -5.80
C THR A 233 -23.17 13.02 -4.28
N LEU A 234 -22.79 14.10 -3.61
CA LEU A 234 -22.65 14.21 -2.15
C LEU A 234 -23.60 15.26 -1.55
N ILE A 235 -24.75 15.49 -2.19
CA ILE A 235 -25.70 16.52 -1.75
C ILE A 235 -26.10 16.29 -0.29
N GLY A 236 -25.83 17.29 0.57
CA GLY A 236 -26.17 17.23 2.00
C GLY A 236 -25.44 16.15 2.80
N ALA A 237 -24.37 15.55 2.26
CA ALA A 237 -23.54 14.61 2.99
C ALA A 237 -22.77 15.29 4.13
N ASP A 238 -22.51 14.57 5.21
CA ASP A 238 -21.72 15.05 6.34
C ASP A 238 -20.29 14.49 6.29
N LEU A 239 -19.34 15.31 5.85
CA LEU A 239 -17.90 15.01 5.78
C LEU A 239 -17.11 15.81 6.83
N SER A 240 -17.75 16.24 7.92
CA SER A 240 -17.06 17.00 8.96
C SER A 240 -15.89 16.21 9.56
N ASN A 241 -14.73 16.86 9.72
CA ASN A 241 -13.48 16.26 10.19
C ASN A 241 -12.94 15.11 9.31
N ALA A 242 -13.44 14.91 8.10
CA ALA A 242 -12.90 13.92 7.18
C ALA A 242 -11.54 14.36 6.61
N ASP A 243 -10.70 13.41 6.22
CA ASP A 243 -9.48 13.68 5.44
C ASP A 243 -9.73 13.34 3.97
N LEU A 244 -9.64 14.32 3.08
CA LEU A 244 -9.76 14.21 1.63
C LEU A 244 -8.48 14.67 0.93
N SER A 245 -7.33 14.59 1.59
CA SER A 245 -6.07 15.03 1.00
C SER A 245 -5.72 14.28 -0.26
N GLY A 246 -5.36 15.02 -1.31
CA GLY A 246 -5.06 14.49 -2.64
C GLY A 246 -6.26 13.79 -3.33
N ALA A 247 -7.47 13.87 -2.78
CA ALA A 247 -8.65 13.30 -3.39
C ALA A 247 -9.07 14.09 -4.65
N SER A 248 -9.64 13.41 -5.63
CA SER A 248 -10.16 14.04 -6.84
C SER A 248 -11.69 14.10 -6.78
N LEU A 249 -12.27 15.29 -6.80
CA LEU A 249 -13.71 15.56 -6.74
C LEU A 249 -14.18 16.32 -7.98
N MET A 250 -13.52 16.10 -9.12
CA MET A 250 -13.78 16.84 -10.35
C MET A 250 -15.21 16.63 -10.83
N GLY A 251 -15.94 17.72 -11.05
CA GLY A 251 -17.35 17.68 -11.46
C GLY A 251 -18.31 17.08 -10.43
N ALA A 252 -17.88 16.88 -9.18
CA ALA A 252 -18.74 16.31 -8.14
C ALA A 252 -19.84 17.30 -7.72
N ASN A 253 -21.02 16.78 -7.38
CA ASN A 253 -22.08 17.61 -6.80
C ASN A 253 -21.99 17.57 -5.28
N LEU A 254 -21.47 18.65 -4.69
CA LEU A 254 -21.19 18.81 -3.27
C LEU A 254 -22.16 19.81 -2.61
N ALA A 255 -23.30 20.08 -3.25
CA ALA A 255 -24.23 21.10 -2.80
C ALA A 255 -24.76 20.81 -1.40
N SER A 256 -24.73 21.81 -0.52
CA SER A 256 -25.13 21.71 0.89
C SER A 256 -24.39 20.66 1.72
N ALA A 257 -23.28 20.09 1.22
CA ALA A 257 -22.45 19.17 1.99
C ALA A 257 -21.77 19.89 3.15
N ASN A 258 -21.56 19.17 4.25
CA ASN A 258 -20.87 19.69 5.42
C ASN A 258 -19.43 19.20 5.47
N PHE A 259 -18.47 20.09 5.20
CA PHE A 259 -17.04 19.79 5.27
C PHE A 259 -16.39 20.34 6.54
N GLY A 260 -17.14 20.82 7.53
CA GLY A 260 -16.58 21.53 8.69
C GLY A 260 -15.34 20.84 9.29
N SER A 261 -14.23 21.56 9.38
CA SER A 261 -12.93 21.08 9.88
C SER A 261 -12.31 19.90 9.12
N SER A 262 -12.73 19.64 7.87
CA SER A 262 -12.12 18.60 7.03
C SER A 262 -10.77 19.04 6.46
N ARG A 263 -9.92 18.06 6.11
CA ARG A 263 -8.65 18.27 5.41
C ARG A 263 -8.85 18.01 3.92
N MET A 264 -8.46 18.92 3.06
CA MET A 264 -8.58 18.85 1.60
C MET A 264 -7.28 19.30 0.92
N VAL A 265 -6.14 19.07 1.57
CA VAL A 265 -4.83 19.54 1.07
C VAL A 265 -4.53 18.81 -0.24
N GLY A 266 -4.24 19.57 -1.30
CA GLY A 266 -3.94 19.02 -2.63
C GLY A 266 -5.14 18.40 -3.36
N ALA A 267 -6.37 18.53 -2.85
CA ALA A 267 -7.55 17.97 -3.50
C ALA A 267 -7.87 18.68 -4.83
N THR A 268 -8.45 17.98 -5.80
CA THR A 268 -8.91 18.58 -7.07
C THR A 268 -10.42 18.76 -7.04
N LEU A 269 -10.90 20.00 -7.13
CA LEU A 269 -12.32 20.38 -7.02
C LEU A 269 -12.85 21.05 -8.29
N VAL A 270 -12.08 21.08 -9.38
CA VAL A 270 -12.50 21.71 -10.64
C VAL A 270 -13.85 21.16 -11.10
N GLY A 271 -14.77 22.06 -11.44
CA GLY A 271 -16.14 21.73 -11.84
C GLY A 271 -17.05 21.25 -10.73
N ALA A 272 -16.58 21.18 -9.48
CA ALA A 272 -17.43 20.76 -8.37
C ALA A 272 -18.47 21.83 -8.04
N ASP A 273 -19.70 21.39 -7.78
CA ASP A 273 -20.80 22.23 -7.29
C ASP A 273 -20.75 22.27 -5.76
N MET A 274 -20.22 23.34 -5.19
CA MET A 274 -20.10 23.57 -3.74
C MET A 274 -21.21 24.46 -3.20
N ASN A 275 -22.29 24.66 -3.95
CA ASN A 275 -23.33 25.62 -3.60
C ASN A 275 -23.97 25.31 -2.24
N GLY A 276 -23.97 26.29 -1.34
CA GLY A 276 -24.51 26.14 0.01
C GLY A 276 -23.72 25.20 0.95
N SER A 277 -22.54 24.73 0.55
CA SER A 277 -21.70 23.86 1.38
C SER A 277 -21.14 24.58 2.61
N ASN A 278 -20.83 23.83 3.66
CA ASN A 278 -20.16 24.37 4.85
C ASN A 278 -18.66 24.04 4.82
N LEU A 279 -17.84 25.08 4.69
CA LEU A 279 -16.39 25.06 4.62
C LEU A 279 -15.69 25.64 5.87
N ASN A 280 -16.42 25.86 6.97
CA ASN A 280 -15.85 26.40 8.22
C ASN A 280 -14.66 25.54 8.70
N GLY A 281 -13.50 26.14 8.92
CA GLY A 281 -12.30 25.42 9.37
C GLY A 281 -11.69 24.42 8.39
N VAL A 282 -12.13 24.39 7.12
CA VAL A 282 -11.57 23.46 6.12
C VAL A 282 -10.16 23.85 5.72
N ASN A 283 -9.29 22.87 5.53
CA ASN A 283 -7.95 23.11 5.00
C ASN A 283 -7.84 22.76 3.50
N LEU A 284 -7.84 23.78 2.63
CA LEU A 284 -7.72 23.65 1.17
C LEU A 284 -6.30 23.94 0.66
N LEU A 285 -5.25 23.89 1.49
CA LEU A 285 -3.89 24.20 1.05
C LEU A 285 -3.52 23.40 -0.21
N GLY A 286 -3.08 24.08 -1.28
CA GLY A 286 -2.71 23.43 -2.54
C GLY A 286 -3.86 22.74 -3.31
N ALA A 287 -5.11 22.87 -2.87
CA ALA A 287 -6.25 22.34 -3.61
C ALA A 287 -6.46 23.10 -4.94
N ARG A 288 -6.86 22.39 -5.98
CA ARG A 288 -7.12 22.95 -7.32
C ARG A 288 -8.59 23.25 -7.49
N LEU A 289 -8.94 24.52 -7.64
CA LEU A 289 -10.32 24.99 -7.76
C LEU A 289 -10.62 25.56 -9.15
N LEU A 290 -9.58 25.96 -9.89
CA LEU A 290 -9.67 26.63 -11.18
C LEU A 290 -9.27 25.69 -12.32
N LEU A 291 -9.90 25.89 -13.48
CA LEU A 291 -9.66 25.06 -14.66
C LEU A 291 -8.19 25.11 -15.13
N ASP A 292 -7.53 26.25 -15.01
CA ASP A 292 -6.14 26.43 -15.45
C ASP A 292 -5.11 25.79 -14.51
N GLU A 293 -5.54 25.33 -13.33
CA GLU A 293 -4.73 24.54 -12.39
C GLU A 293 -4.70 23.05 -12.77
N LEU A 294 -5.58 22.59 -13.67
CA LEU A 294 -5.58 21.21 -14.15
C LEU A 294 -4.39 20.90 -15.06
N THR A 295 -3.88 19.69 -14.90
CA THR A 295 -2.89 19.08 -15.76
C THR A 295 -3.53 17.98 -16.63
N ASP A 296 -2.86 17.58 -17.71
CA ASP A 296 -3.33 16.45 -18.54
C ASP A 296 -3.45 15.14 -17.75
N ALA A 297 -2.65 14.99 -16.68
CA ALA A 297 -2.71 13.84 -15.79
C ALA A 297 -4.07 13.79 -15.06
N ASP A 298 -4.57 14.92 -14.56
CA ASP A 298 -5.86 14.99 -13.82
C ASP A 298 -7.06 14.51 -14.68
N LEU A 299 -6.92 14.55 -16.01
CA LEU A 299 -7.96 14.18 -16.98
C LEU A 299 -7.89 12.73 -17.49
N THR A 300 -6.80 12.03 -17.22
CA THR A 300 -6.51 10.67 -17.74
C THR A 300 -6.37 9.63 -16.63
N LEU A 301 -6.33 10.10 -15.40
CA LEU A 301 -6.09 9.30 -14.22
C LEU A 301 -7.35 8.50 -13.78
N ASP A 302 -8.54 9.04 -14.01
CA ASP A 302 -9.81 8.38 -13.67
C ASP A 302 -10.55 7.87 -14.91
N ARG A 303 -10.85 6.57 -14.95
CA ARG A 303 -11.71 5.96 -15.98
C ARG A 303 -13.02 6.73 -16.15
N ALA A 304 -13.66 7.19 -15.07
CA ALA A 304 -14.95 7.87 -15.15
C ALA A 304 -14.88 9.19 -15.92
N VAL A 305 -13.74 9.88 -15.84
CA VAL A 305 -13.46 11.12 -16.59
C VAL A 305 -13.04 10.78 -18.02
N GLU A 306 -12.25 9.72 -18.20
CA GLU A 306 -11.83 9.25 -19.52
C GLU A 306 -13.02 8.90 -20.42
N GLU A 307 -14.03 8.25 -19.85
CA GLU A 307 -15.27 7.81 -20.53
C GLU A 307 -16.15 8.98 -21.03
N LEU A 308 -15.92 10.21 -20.56
CA LEU A 308 -16.71 11.37 -20.96
C LEU A 308 -16.38 11.82 -22.40
N ASN A 309 -17.43 12.07 -23.18
CA ASN A 309 -17.28 12.71 -24.48
C ASN A 309 -16.94 14.21 -24.35
N GLU A 310 -16.51 14.85 -25.45
CA GLU A 310 -16.12 16.27 -25.46
C GLU A 310 -17.20 17.20 -24.87
N LEU A 311 -18.48 16.95 -25.14
CA LEU A 311 -19.58 17.75 -24.62
C LEU A 311 -19.71 17.58 -23.10
N GLN A 312 -19.63 16.35 -22.59
CA GLN A 312 -19.69 16.07 -21.16
C GLN A 312 -18.49 16.65 -20.41
N ARG A 313 -17.27 16.50 -20.97
CA ARG A 313 -16.07 17.12 -20.41
C ARG A 313 -16.23 18.64 -20.33
N SER A 314 -16.76 19.28 -21.38
CA SER A 314 -16.99 20.74 -21.35
C SER A 314 -17.96 21.22 -20.28
N LEU A 315 -18.82 20.34 -19.75
CA LEU A 315 -19.75 20.67 -18.67
C LEU A 315 -19.11 20.60 -17.28
N ILE A 316 -18.02 19.84 -17.12
CA ILE A 316 -17.34 19.67 -15.83
C ILE A 316 -15.98 20.35 -15.78
N LEU A 317 -15.40 20.69 -16.93
CA LEU A 317 -14.14 21.43 -17.03
C LEU A 317 -14.42 22.92 -16.99
N VAL A 318 -14.91 23.35 -15.83
CA VAL A 318 -15.19 24.73 -15.46
C VAL A 318 -14.64 24.96 -14.05
N ASP A 319 -14.49 26.20 -13.62
CA ASP A 319 -14.10 26.47 -12.22
C ASP A 319 -15.17 25.93 -11.27
N ALA A 320 -14.76 25.58 -10.06
CA ALA A 320 -15.70 25.16 -9.02
C ALA A 320 -16.73 26.27 -8.71
N GLU A 321 -17.98 25.88 -8.43
CA GLU A 321 -19.08 26.80 -8.10
C GLU A 321 -19.28 26.89 -6.58
N TRP A 322 -19.39 28.09 -6.00
CA TRP A 322 -19.38 28.28 -4.53
C TRP A 322 -20.53 29.17 -4.03
N GLU A 323 -21.58 29.36 -4.81
CA GLU A 323 -22.67 30.27 -4.44
C GLU A 323 -23.31 29.84 -3.11
N GLY A 324 -23.28 30.72 -2.12
CA GLY A 324 -23.85 30.46 -0.79
C GLY A 324 -23.04 29.50 0.09
N ALA A 325 -21.83 29.08 -0.32
CA ALA A 325 -20.93 28.34 0.57
C ALA A 325 -20.55 29.21 1.79
N THR A 326 -20.53 28.61 2.98
CA THR A 326 -20.17 29.30 4.22
C THR A 326 -18.77 28.91 4.67
N PHE A 327 -17.95 29.87 5.07
CA PHE A 327 -16.59 29.65 5.58
C PHE A 327 -16.30 30.65 6.70
N ASP A 328 -15.26 30.38 7.50
CA ASP A 328 -14.86 31.22 8.62
C ASP A 328 -13.37 31.57 8.55
N THR A 329 -12.85 32.23 9.58
CA THR A 329 -11.44 32.63 9.65
C THR A 329 -10.47 31.46 9.84
N GLN A 330 -10.98 30.26 10.13
CA GLN A 330 -10.17 29.04 10.29
C GLN A 330 -10.04 28.28 8.96
N THR A 331 -10.87 28.60 7.96
CA THR A 331 -10.76 28.03 6.61
C THR A 331 -9.44 28.48 5.95
N VAL A 332 -8.60 27.52 5.58
CA VAL A 332 -7.34 27.74 4.86
C VAL A 332 -7.60 27.59 3.37
N TRP A 333 -7.22 28.58 2.57
CA TRP A 333 -7.41 28.58 1.12
C TRP A 333 -6.14 28.17 0.37
N PRO A 334 -6.24 27.67 -0.89
CA PRO A 334 -5.12 27.10 -1.63
C PRO A 334 -3.94 28.05 -1.88
N ASN A 335 -4.21 29.36 -2.04
CA ASN A 335 -3.22 30.40 -2.32
C ASN A 335 -3.66 31.80 -1.83
N LEU A 336 -2.71 32.65 -1.41
CA LEU A 336 -2.95 34.02 -0.91
C LEU A 336 -3.50 35.01 -1.97
N THR A 337 -3.42 34.70 -3.26
CA THR A 337 -3.86 35.57 -4.38
C THR A 337 -5.36 35.55 -4.64
N VAL A 338 -6.08 34.50 -4.21
CA VAL A 338 -7.55 34.40 -4.33
C VAL A 338 -8.26 35.40 -3.40
N ASN A 339 -7.53 35.97 -2.43
CA ASN A 339 -8.05 37.00 -1.52
C ASN A 339 -8.49 38.29 -2.22
N GLU A 340 -7.97 38.66 -3.40
CA GLU A 340 -8.34 39.97 -3.98
C GLU A 340 -9.68 39.97 -4.73
N GLU A 341 -10.08 38.85 -5.34
CA GLU A 341 -11.38 38.74 -6.03
C GLU A 341 -12.49 38.25 -5.09
N MET A 342 -12.20 37.36 -4.14
CA MET A 342 -13.22 36.85 -3.19
C MET A 342 -13.47 37.77 -1.99
N ALA A 343 -12.54 38.68 -1.66
CA ALA A 343 -12.74 39.67 -0.59
C ALA A 343 -13.87 40.67 -0.85
N ALA A 344 -14.41 40.74 -2.07
CA ALA A 344 -15.56 41.58 -2.39
C ALA A 344 -16.88 41.12 -1.73
N THR A 345 -16.93 39.90 -1.19
CA THR A 345 -18.15 39.31 -0.58
C THR A 345 -18.08 39.26 0.95
N ILE A 346 -16.99 39.73 1.56
CA ILE A 346 -16.79 39.69 3.01
C ILE A 346 -17.46 40.91 3.65
N GLU A 347 -18.70 40.74 4.13
CA GLU A 347 -19.25 41.64 5.13
C GLU A 347 -18.44 41.46 6.43
N LEU A 348 -17.67 42.49 6.77
CA LEU A 348 -16.90 42.66 7.98
C LEU A 348 -17.64 42.19 9.25
N ILE A 349 -17.10 41.15 9.89
CA ILE A 349 -17.11 41.07 11.35
C ILE A 349 -15.64 41.11 11.79
N ASP A 350 -15.17 42.34 12.01
CA ASP A 350 -13.99 42.59 12.82
C ASP A 350 -14.31 42.23 14.27
N SER A 351 -13.69 41.16 14.75
CA SER A 351 -13.23 41.09 16.13
C SER A 351 -11.86 40.44 16.14
N SER A 352 -10.86 41.27 15.93
CA SER A 352 -9.46 41.00 16.25
C SER A 352 -9.27 40.36 17.63
N GLU A 353 -8.91 39.08 17.62
CA GLU A 353 -7.92 38.49 18.53
C GLU A 353 -7.06 37.54 17.69
N ALA A 354 -5.89 38.02 17.26
CA ALA A 354 -4.87 37.15 16.71
C ALA A 354 -4.36 36.24 17.84
N ILE A 355 -4.74 34.95 17.80
CA ILE A 355 -4.10 33.93 18.62
C ILE A 355 -2.75 33.64 17.94
N PRO A 356 -1.60 33.91 18.58
CA PRO A 356 -0.31 33.48 18.04
C PRO A 356 -0.29 31.95 18.04
N THR A 357 -0.25 31.31 16.87
CA THR A 357 0.14 29.90 16.77
C THR A 357 1.66 29.84 16.89
N ASP A 358 2.13 29.45 18.05
CA ASP A 358 3.54 29.19 18.35
C ASP A 358 4.01 28.02 17.46
N THR A 359 4.91 28.26 16.48
CA THR A 359 5.42 27.23 15.54
C THR A 359 6.79 26.70 15.95
N ILE A 360 7.14 25.50 15.49
CA ILE A 360 8.50 24.95 15.58
C ILE A 360 9.09 24.93 14.18
N LYS A 361 10.18 25.66 13.96
CA LYS A 361 10.89 25.66 12.67
C LYS A 361 11.72 24.40 12.53
N VAL A 362 11.62 23.73 11.39
CA VAL A 362 12.43 22.56 11.02
C VAL A 362 13.13 22.83 9.70
N GLY A 363 14.40 22.45 9.58
CA GLY A 363 15.17 22.65 8.36
C GLY A 363 14.97 21.48 7.39
N VAL A 364 14.82 21.78 6.10
CA VAL A 364 14.86 20.78 5.02
C VAL A 364 15.98 21.18 4.06
N LEU A 365 17.04 20.38 4.00
CA LEU A 365 18.26 20.69 3.25
C LEU A 365 18.62 19.58 2.27
N HIS A 366 18.20 19.76 1.03
CA HIS A 366 18.41 18.85 -0.09
C HIS A 366 18.85 19.64 -1.32
N SER A 367 19.52 19.00 -2.28
CA SER A 367 19.78 19.60 -3.58
C SER A 367 18.46 19.77 -4.34
N LEU A 368 18.08 21.01 -4.62
CA LEU A 368 16.95 21.38 -5.49
C LEU A 368 17.43 21.84 -6.86
N SER A 369 18.73 22.10 -6.96
CA SER A 369 19.45 22.34 -8.21
C SER A 369 20.74 21.51 -8.26
N GLY A 370 21.36 21.42 -9.44
CA GLY A 370 22.55 20.61 -9.66
C GLY A 370 22.26 19.15 -10.05
N PRO A 371 23.31 18.36 -10.34
CA PRO A 371 23.17 17.03 -10.93
C PRO A 371 22.43 16.01 -10.06
N LEU A 372 22.32 16.21 -8.75
CA LEU A 372 21.64 15.30 -7.83
C LEU A 372 20.22 15.73 -7.47
N ALA A 373 19.75 16.86 -8.02
CA ALA A 373 18.43 17.38 -7.71
C ALA A 373 17.32 16.36 -7.99
N ILE A 374 17.48 15.49 -9.01
CA ILE A 374 16.46 14.49 -9.35
C ILE A 374 16.18 13.51 -8.20
N SER A 375 17.23 13.03 -7.52
CA SER A 375 17.14 12.07 -6.42
C SER A 375 16.78 12.77 -5.10
N GLU A 376 17.35 13.96 -4.86
CA GLU A 376 17.18 14.68 -3.60
C GLU A 376 15.84 15.42 -3.49
N VAL A 377 15.24 15.84 -4.61
CA VAL A 377 13.86 16.36 -4.67
C VAL A 377 12.87 15.31 -4.17
N ALA A 378 13.08 14.03 -4.53
CA ALA A 378 12.20 12.95 -4.10
C ALA A 378 12.22 12.75 -2.58
N ALA A 379 13.39 12.87 -1.96
CA ALA A 379 13.57 12.80 -0.51
C ALA A 379 12.97 14.00 0.21
N ARG A 380 13.15 15.22 -0.34
CA ARG A 380 12.47 16.43 0.17
C ARG A 380 10.96 16.25 0.19
N ASP A 381 10.38 15.75 -0.90
CA ASP A 381 8.93 15.54 -1.02
C ASP A 381 8.42 14.57 0.05
N ALA A 382 9.17 13.51 0.31
CA ALA A 382 8.82 12.57 1.37
C ALA A 382 8.91 13.19 2.77
N ALA A 383 9.87 14.08 3.01
CA ALA A 383 9.96 14.83 4.25
C ALA A 383 8.78 15.81 4.42
N PHE A 384 8.33 16.48 3.35
CA PHE A 384 7.15 17.34 3.40
C PHE A 384 5.87 16.56 3.67
N LEU A 385 5.70 15.40 3.03
CA LEU A 385 4.56 14.51 3.32
C LEU A 385 4.48 14.19 4.83
N ALA A 386 5.59 13.79 5.45
CA ALA A 386 5.63 13.50 6.87
C ALA A 386 5.34 14.74 7.75
N ILE A 387 5.89 15.90 7.40
CA ILE A 387 5.63 17.17 8.11
C ILE A 387 4.13 17.51 8.06
N ASP A 388 3.50 17.37 6.89
CA ASP A 388 2.09 17.66 6.69
C ASP A 388 1.20 16.70 7.48
N GLU A 389 1.54 15.42 7.54
CA GLU A 389 0.85 14.43 8.37
C GLU A 389 0.96 14.74 9.87
N ILE A 390 2.17 15.07 10.36
CA ILE A 390 2.38 15.44 11.77
C ILE A 390 1.60 16.70 12.12
N ASN A 391 1.63 17.71 11.25
CA ASN A 391 0.86 18.94 11.41
C ASN A 391 -0.65 18.68 11.45
N ALA A 392 -1.14 17.82 10.56
CA ALA A 392 -2.53 17.38 10.54
C ALA A 392 -2.93 16.62 11.83
N ALA A 393 -1.99 15.89 12.44
CA ALA A 393 -2.18 15.20 13.71
C ALA A 393 -2.08 16.10 14.97
N GLY A 394 -1.94 17.43 14.80
CA GLY A 394 -1.85 18.40 15.90
C GLY A 394 -0.45 18.97 16.13
N GLY A 395 0.52 18.60 15.30
CA GLY A 395 1.90 19.05 15.38
C GLY A 395 2.70 18.36 16.48
N VAL A 396 3.77 19.02 16.92
CA VAL A 396 4.71 18.49 17.93
C VAL A 396 4.62 19.35 19.18
N LEU A 397 4.39 18.74 20.34
CA LEU A 397 4.13 19.45 21.60
C LEU A 397 3.01 20.51 21.48
N GLY A 398 2.01 20.23 20.63
CA GLY A 398 0.88 21.14 20.34
C GLY A 398 1.24 22.34 19.45
N LYS A 399 2.41 22.32 18.80
CA LYS A 399 2.89 23.37 17.88
C LYS A 399 3.02 22.83 16.47
N GLN A 400 2.62 23.63 15.50
CA GLN A 400 2.77 23.28 14.08
C GLN A 400 4.25 23.39 13.67
N LEU A 401 4.70 22.46 12.83
CA LEU A 401 6.00 22.45 12.18
C LEU A 401 5.99 23.41 10.99
N GLU A 402 6.99 24.29 10.94
CA GLU A 402 7.23 25.25 9.86
C GLU A 402 8.52 24.84 9.12
N PRO A 403 8.43 24.23 7.93
CA PRO A 403 9.62 23.84 7.17
C PRO A 403 10.33 25.07 6.60
N ILE A 404 11.63 25.19 6.88
CA ILE A 404 12.55 26.16 6.29
C ILE A 404 13.46 25.42 5.31
N VAL A 405 13.30 25.74 4.03
CA VAL A 405 13.92 24.98 2.93
C VAL A 405 15.16 25.72 2.44
N GLU A 406 16.27 25.00 2.29
CA GLU A 406 17.47 25.51 1.63
C GLU A 406 17.96 24.54 0.55
N ASP A 407 18.48 25.10 -0.54
CA ASP A 407 19.03 24.32 -1.67
C ASP A 407 20.52 24.05 -1.46
N GLY A 408 20.89 22.76 -1.40
CA GLY A 408 22.27 22.30 -1.30
C GLY A 408 23.07 22.35 -2.61
N ALA A 409 22.39 22.54 -3.75
CA ALA A 409 22.98 22.69 -5.08
C ALA A 409 24.02 21.60 -5.47
N SER A 410 23.93 20.41 -4.88
CA SER A 410 24.89 19.30 -5.01
C SER A 410 26.34 19.64 -4.60
N SER A 411 26.57 20.73 -3.86
CA SER A 411 27.92 21.22 -3.48
C SER A 411 28.16 21.08 -1.98
N PRO A 412 29.24 20.41 -1.54
CA PRO A 412 29.57 20.29 -0.12
C PRO A 412 29.71 21.62 0.60
N GLU A 413 30.28 22.63 -0.06
CA GLU A 413 30.45 23.98 0.49
C GLU A 413 29.11 24.67 0.69
N VAL A 414 28.19 24.52 -0.27
CA VAL A 414 26.83 25.08 -0.16
C VAL A 414 26.04 24.38 0.94
N PHE A 415 26.11 23.05 1.04
CA PHE A 415 25.50 22.31 2.14
C PHE A 415 25.97 22.80 3.51
N ALA A 416 27.28 22.99 3.71
CA ALA A 416 27.81 23.53 4.96
C ALA A 416 27.33 24.97 5.25
N GLU A 417 27.31 25.84 4.23
CA GLU A 417 26.79 27.22 4.35
C GLU A 417 25.31 27.22 4.76
N LYS A 418 24.48 26.41 4.09
CA LYS A 418 23.04 26.34 4.34
C LYS A 418 22.70 25.68 5.66
N ALA A 419 23.44 24.65 6.07
CA ALA A 419 23.30 24.04 7.39
C ALA A 419 23.55 25.08 8.49
N ARG A 420 24.61 25.90 8.37
CA ARG A 420 24.87 26.97 9.34
C ARG A 420 23.76 28.01 9.34
N LYS A 421 23.28 28.43 8.17
CA LYS A 421 22.17 29.39 8.05
C LYS A 421 20.92 28.87 8.77
N LEU A 422 20.53 27.61 8.54
CA LEU A 422 19.38 26.99 9.18
C LEU A 422 19.51 26.99 10.71
N LEU A 423 20.67 26.61 11.24
CA LEU A 423 20.90 26.52 12.69
C LEU A 423 21.04 27.90 13.36
N GLU A 424 21.88 28.80 12.83
CA GLU A 424 22.19 30.09 13.49
C GLU A 424 21.19 31.20 13.15
N THR A 425 20.79 31.29 11.87
CA THR A 425 19.97 32.42 11.40
C THR A 425 18.49 32.11 11.50
N ASN A 426 18.08 30.91 11.08
CA ASN A 426 16.67 30.52 11.11
C ASN A 426 16.25 29.94 12.46
N GLY A 427 17.19 29.39 13.23
CA GLY A 427 16.93 28.83 14.55
C GLY A 427 16.06 27.58 14.48
N VAL A 428 16.29 26.71 13.51
CA VAL A 428 15.52 25.47 13.37
C VAL A 428 15.85 24.48 14.50
N ALA A 429 14.86 23.70 14.92
CA ALA A 429 15.01 22.69 15.98
C ALA A 429 15.78 21.45 15.52
N VAL A 430 15.71 21.12 14.23
CA VAL A 430 16.32 19.95 13.60
C VAL A 430 16.47 20.22 12.10
N VAL A 431 17.37 19.52 11.43
CA VAL A 431 17.47 19.50 9.97
C VAL A 431 17.25 18.08 9.45
N PHE A 432 16.41 17.95 8.42
CA PHE A 432 16.23 16.73 7.63
C PHE A 432 16.91 16.96 6.28
N GLY A 433 17.91 16.15 5.94
CA GLY A 433 18.66 16.42 4.71
C GLY A 433 20.00 15.76 4.54
N GLY A 434 20.67 16.16 3.47
CA GLY A 434 21.93 15.60 3.01
C GLY A 434 21.74 14.40 2.08
N TRP A 435 22.78 14.12 1.29
CA TRP A 435 22.76 13.01 0.35
C TRP A 435 24.13 12.37 0.17
N ARG A 436 25.09 13.05 -0.46
CA ARG A 436 26.44 12.50 -0.66
C ARG A 436 27.30 12.54 0.61
N THR A 437 28.21 11.57 0.69
CA THR A 437 29.26 11.47 1.71
C THR A 437 30.03 12.78 1.90
N ASP A 438 30.47 13.43 0.82
CA ASP A 438 31.24 14.68 0.91
C ASP A 438 30.42 15.85 1.48
N SER A 439 29.15 15.93 1.13
CA SER A 439 28.21 16.93 1.63
C SER A 439 27.87 16.69 3.11
N ARG A 440 27.70 15.42 3.52
CA ARG A 440 27.58 15.02 4.92
C ARG A 440 28.83 15.42 5.72
N ASN A 441 30.02 15.09 5.20
CA ASN A 441 31.30 15.41 5.83
C ASN A 441 31.50 16.92 6.01
N ALA A 442 31.08 17.73 5.04
CA ALA A 442 31.13 19.19 5.14
C ALA A 442 30.15 19.76 6.18
N MET A 443 29.02 19.09 6.42
CA MET A 443 28.02 19.50 7.41
C MET A 443 28.38 19.09 8.84
N ILE A 444 29.04 17.93 9.06
CA ILE A 444 29.36 17.40 10.40
C ILE A 444 29.95 18.47 11.35
N PRO A 445 31.02 19.21 10.98
CA PRO A 445 31.62 20.19 11.88
C PRO A 445 30.64 21.30 12.30
N ILE A 446 29.68 21.65 11.43
CA ILE A 446 28.68 22.69 11.68
C ILE A 446 27.67 22.22 12.72
N PHE A 447 27.17 20.98 12.58
CA PHE A 447 26.22 20.41 13.52
C PHE A 447 26.85 20.15 14.89
N GLU A 448 28.10 19.71 14.93
CA GLU A 448 28.84 19.53 16.19
C GLU A 448 29.17 20.87 16.88
N GLU A 449 29.61 21.88 16.12
CA GLU A 449 29.93 23.21 16.66
C GLU A 449 28.70 23.90 17.25
N LEU A 450 27.56 23.80 16.57
CA LEU A 450 26.33 24.51 16.92
C LEU A 450 25.35 23.68 17.75
N ASN A 451 25.74 22.45 18.09
CA ASN A 451 24.89 21.46 18.74
C ASN A 451 23.54 21.29 18.03
N GLY A 452 23.56 21.26 16.69
CA GLY A 452 22.38 20.96 15.88
C GLY A 452 22.11 19.46 15.83
N LEU A 453 20.95 19.06 15.29
CA LEU A 453 20.64 17.66 15.01
C LEU A 453 20.29 17.48 13.55
N LEU A 454 20.92 16.52 12.89
CA LEU A 454 20.67 16.13 11.50
C LEU A 454 20.09 14.73 11.43
N PHE A 455 19.00 14.54 10.68
CA PHE A 455 18.54 13.22 10.25
C PHE A 455 18.97 13.02 8.79
N TYR A 456 19.91 12.10 8.58
CA TYR A 456 20.57 11.88 7.31
C TYR A 456 19.99 10.65 6.59
N PRO A 457 19.32 10.82 5.42
CA PRO A 457 18.51 9.77 4.80
C PRO A 457 19.25 8.82 3.85
N ALA A 458 20.52 9.07 3.53
CA ALA A 458 21.26 8.30 2.53
C ALA A 458 22.16 7.21 3.16
N PRO A 459 22.48 6.13 2.42
CA PRO A 459 23.46 5.13 2.86
C PRO A 459 24.83 5.74 3.18
N ALA A 460 25.53 5.15 4.13
CA ALA A 460 26.88 5.56 4.52
C ALA A 460 27.89 4.46 4.21
N GLU A 461 29.09 4.85 3.79
CA GLU A 461 30.20 3.96 3.48
C GLU A 461 30.86 3.32 4.73
N GLY A 462 30.41 3.68 5.94
CA GLY A 462 31.02 3.29 7.21
C GLY A 462 32.17 4.21 7.64
N PHE A 463 32.89 3.78 8.68
CA PHE A 463 34.05 4.46 9.28
C PHE A 463 33.79 5.90 9.74
N GLN A 464 32.54 6.24 10.01
CA GLN A 464 32.15 7.56 10.50
C GLN A 464 30.89 7.47 11.38
N GLN A 465 30.90 8.27 12.44
CA GLN A 465 29.74 8.55 13.28
C GLN A 465 29.87 9.96 13.85
N SER A 466 28.74 10.56 14.24
CA SER A 466 28.74 11.85 14.93
C SER A 466 27.59 11.89 15.93
N PRO A 467 27.79 12.43 17.16
CA PRO A 467 26.73 12.59 18.15
C PRO A 467 25.52 13.41 17.63
N ASN A 468 25.74 14.25 16.62
CA ASN A 468 24.77 15.21 16.10
C ASN A 468 24.08 14.75 14.81
N ILE A 469 24.30 13.49 14.39
CA ILE A 469 23.67 12.91 13.21
C ILE A 469 22.98 11.60 13.56
N VAL A 470 21.72 11.48 13.16
CA VAL A 470 20.96 10.23 13.13
C VAL A 470 21.05 9.66 11.72
N TYR A 471 21.67 8.50 11.57
CA TYR A 471 21.89 7.86 10.28
C TYR A 471 20.71 6.93 9.96
N MET A 472 19.92 7.33 8.97
CA MET A 472 18.71 6.62 8.55
C MET A 472 18.95 5.66 7.37
N GLY A 473 20.10 5.76 6.71
CA GLY A 473 20.56 4.82 5.68
C GLY A 473 21.41 3.69 6.24
N GLN A 474 21.63 2.66 5.41
CA GLN A 474 22.43 1.49 5.79
C GLN A 474 23.93 1.80 5.87
N ASP A 475 24.61 1.16 6.81
CA ASP A 475 26.06 1.01 6.81
C ASP A 475 26.50 -0.33 6.14
N PRO A 476 27.79 -0.55 5.86
CA PRO A 476 28.25 -1.75 5.17
C PRO A 476 27.89 -3.07 5.88
N SER A 477 27.83 -3.10 7.21
CA SER A 477 27.43 -4.29 7.98
C SER A 477 25.97 -4.70 7.73
N GLN A 478 25.14 -3.75 7.33
CA GLN A 478 23.71 -3.94 7.09
C GLN A 478 23.38 -4.19 5.60
N GLN A 479 24.24 -3.76 4.67
CA GLN A 479 24.00 -3.89 3.23
C GLN A 479 25.03 -4.78 2.51
N ILE A 480 26.31 -4.45 2.65
CA ILE A 480 27.39 -5.08 1.87
C ILE A 480 27.72 -6.47 2.41
N ILE A 481 27.94 -6.58 3.72
CA ILE A 481 28.31 -7.86 4.33
C ILE A 481 27.25 -8.94 4.08
N PRO A 482 25.93 -8.69 4.33
CA PRO A 482 24.91 -9.69 4.09
C PRO A 482 24.77 -10.04 2.60
N ALA A 483 24.93 -9.06 1.70
CA ALA A 483 24.87 -9.30 0.28
C ALA A 483 25.99 -10.25 -0.18
N VAL A 484 27.25 -9.99 0.18
CA VAL A 484 28.37 -10.85 -0.22
C VAL A 484 28.27 -12.25 0.42
N ASN A 485 27.80 -12.34 1.67
CA ASN A 485 27.51 -13.64 2.32
C ASN A 485 26.47 -14.43 1.51
N TYR A 486 25.38 -13.77 1.11
CA TYR A 486 24.36 -14.39 0.27
C TYR A 486 24.92 -14.89 -1.06
N LEU A 487 25.77 -14.09 -1.73
CA LEU A 487 26.42 -14.51 -2.97
C LEU A 487 27.27 -15.77 -2.79
N ALA A 488 28.03 -15.85 -1.68
CA ALA A 488 28.83 -17.02 -1.36
C ALA A 488 27.93 -18.25 -1.11
N GLU A 489 26.81 -18.09 -0.40
CA GLU A 489 25.83 -19.14 -0.15
C GLU A 489 25.14 -19.64 -1.42
N GLN A 490 24.90 -18.76 -2.40
CA GLN A 490 24.40 -19.14 -3.72
C GLN A 490 25.47 -19.80 -4.60
N GLY A 491 26.73 -19.84 -4.16
CA GLY A 491 27.83 -20.51 -4.85
C GLY A 491 28.50 -19.68 -5.95
N TYR A 492 28.32 -18.35 -5.95
CA TYR A 492 29.11 -17.47 -6.82
C TYR A 492 30.55 -17.39 -6.31
N VAL A 493 31.54 -17.69 -7.15
CA VAL A 493 32.95 -17.75 -6.74
C VAL A 493 33.77 -16.63 -7.40
N ASN A 494 33.62 -16.40 -8.69
CA ASN A 494 34.40 -15.43 -9.46
C ASN A 494 33.63 -14.11 -9.60
N LEU A 495 34.03 -13.09 -8.84
CA LEU A 495 33.34 -11.80 -8.76
C LEU A 495 34.10 -10.73 -9.55
N LEU A 496 33.41 -9.94 -10.36
CA LEU A 496 33.95 -8.72 -10.95
C LEU A 496 33.36 -7.50 -10.24
N LEU A 497 34.21 -6.55 -9.82
CA LEU A 497 33.75 -5.30 -9.22
C LEU A 497 33.74 -4.19 -10.26
N ILE A 498 32.64 -3.45 -10.35
CA ILE A 498 32.54 -2.25 -11.18
C ILE A 498 31.97 -1.12 -10.33
N GLY A 499 32.63 0.03 -10.29
CA GLY A 499 32.24 1.15 -9.43
C GLY A 499 32.57 2.51 -10.04
N SER A 500 32.05 3.56 -9.42
CA SER A 500 32.43 4.93 -9.77
C SER A 500 33.73 5.33 -9.08
N GLU A 501 34.52 6.23 -9.65
CA GLU A 501 35.72 6.81 -9.03
C GLU A 501 35.35 7.80 -7.91
N ILE A 502 34.69 7.31 -6.87
CA ILE A 502 34.26 8.06 -5.68
C ILE A 502 34.59 7.28 -4.41
N SER A 503 34.69 8.00 -3.29
CA SER A 503 35.03 7.43 -1.98
C SER A 503 34.13 6.25 -1.58
N TYR A 504 32.82 6.34 -1.82
CA TYR A 504 31.87 5.26 -1.52
C TYR A 504 32.26 3.93 -2.20
N SER A 505 32.40 3.93 -3.52
CA SER A 505 32.72 2.71 -4.29
C SER A 505 34.09 2.14 -3.89
N GLN A 506 35.08 3.00 -3.66
CA GLN A 506 36.43 2.55 -3.27
C GLN A 506 36.44 1.87 -1.90
N VAL A 507 35.75 2.45 -0.90
CA VAL A 507 35.63 1.87 0.45
C VAL A 507 34.86 0.55 0.39
N VAL A 508 33.72 0.52 -0.32
CA VAL A 508 32.91 -0.68 -0.49
C VAL A 508 33.67 -1.79 -1.21
N HIS A 509 34.44 -1.47 -2.25
CA HIS A 509 35.27 -2.46 -2.94
C HIS A 509 36.38 -3.02 -2.04
N ALA A 510 37.02 -2.18 -1.21
CA ALA A 510 38.01 -2.66 -0.24
C ALA A 510 37.39 -3.66 0.74
N ILE A 511 36.18 -3.39 1.25
CA ILE A 511 35.42 -4.31 2.10
C ILE A 511 35.14 -5.62 1.36
N ILE A 512 34.59 -5.55 0.15
CA ILE A 512 34.24 -6.74 -0.65
C ILE A 512 35.47 -7.59 -0.95
N GLN A 513 36.61 -6.98 -1.31
CA GLN A 513 37.84 -7.71 -1.63
C GLN A 513 38.34 -8.55 -0.46
N VAL A 514 38.28 -8.00 0.76
CA VAL A 514 38.70 -8.72 1.96
C VAL A 514 37.66 -9.78 2.35
N GLN A 515 36.38 -9.42 2.37
CA GLN A 515 35.30 -10.35 2.73
C GLN A 515 35.18 -11.53 1.76
N ALA A 516 35.22 -11.28 0.45
CA ALA A 516 35.14 -12.32 -0.58
C ALA A 516 36.25 -13.36 -0.39
N ARG A 517 37.47 -12.90 -0.05
CA ARG A 517 38.61 -13.79 0.23
C ARG A 517 38.37 -14.71 1.42
N GLU A 518 37.79 -14.16 2.50
CA GLU A 518 37.44 -14.93 3.70
C GLU A 518 36.34 -15.96 3.45
N LEU A 519 35.42 -15.67 2.52
CA LEU A 519 34.35 -16.57 2.11
C LEU A 519 34.77 -17.58 1.03
N GLY A 520 36.04 -17.55 0.59
CA GLY A 520 36.55 -18.44 -0.46
C GLY A 520 36.13 -18.06 -1.89
N GLN A 521 35.60 -16.85 -2.08
CA GLN A 521 35.36 -16.24 -3.37
C GLN A 521 36.64 -15.56 -3.89
N THR A 522 36.69 -15.24 -5.17
CA THR A 522 37.82 -14.61 -5.86
C THR A 522 37.33 -13.38 -6.62
N VAL A 523 37.85 -12.21 -6.28
CA VAL A 523 37.67 -11.01 -7.11
C VAL A 523 38.60 -11.11 -8.31
N VAL A 524 38.04 -11.35 -9.50
CA VAL A 524 38.80 -11.58 -10.75
C VAL A 524 39.23 -10.29 -11.44
N GLY A 525 38.64 -9.17 -11.05
CA GLY A 525 38.99 -7.84 -11.54
C GLY A 525 38.22 -6.75 -10.81
N GLU A 526 38.71 -5.52 -10.97
CA GLU A 526 38.07 -4.31 -10.50
C GLU A 526 38.18 -3.26 -11.60
N LEU A 527 37.07 -2.58 -11.86
CA LEU A 527 37.01 -1.43 -12.76
C LEU A 527 36.35 -0.26 -12.01
N LEU A 528 37.10 0.82 -11.83
CA LEU A 528 36.54 2.10 -11.41
C LEU A 528 36.44 3.01 -12.64
N VAL A 529 35.29 3.65 -12.82
CA VAL A 529 35.04 4.56 -13.94
C VAL A 529 34.71 5.97 -13.46
N PRO A 530 35.14 7.02 -14.19
CA PRO A 530 34.70 8.39 -13.92
C PRO A 530 33.18 8.52 -13.99
N LEU A 531 32.60 9.48 -13.25
CA LEU A 531 31.18 9.81 -13.37
C LEU A 531 30.85 10.27 -14.81
N GLY A 532 29.80 9.71 -15.39
CA GLY A 532 29.37 10.01 -16.76
C GLY A 532 30.12 9.21 -17.83
N GLU A 533 30.97 8.25 -17.45
CA GLU A 533 31.53 7.28 -18.40
C GLU A 533 30.40 6.55 -19.14
N SER A 534 30.55 6.42 -20.46
CA SER A 534 29.53 5.87 -21.34
C SER A 534 30.10 4.91 -22.38
N ASP A 535 31.42 4.70 -22.45
CA ASP A 535 32.05 3.70 -23.32
C ASP A 535 32.52 2.49 -22.49
N PHE A 536 31.77 1.39 -22.58
CA PHE A 536 32.10 0.13 -21.93
C PHE A 536 32.52 -0.94 -22.95
N GLY A 537 32.84 -0.56 -24.19
CA GLY A 537 33.13 -1.53 -25.27
C GLY A 537 34.30 -2.46 -24.93
N SER A 538 35.36 -1.93 -24.33
CA SER A 538 36.52 -2.72 -23.89
C SER A 538 36.18 -3.71 -22.77
N LEU A 539 35.24 -3.36 -21.89
CA LEU A 539 34.72 -4.25 -20.86
C LEU A 539 33.87 -5.36 -21.50
N MET A 540 33.01 -5.04 -22.48
CA MET A 540 32.20 -6.04 -23.17
C MET A 540 33.08 -7.08 -23.91
N GLU A 541 34.20 -6.66 -24.50
CA GLU A 541 35.18 -7.59 -25.08
C GLU A 541 35.81 -8.51 -24.02
N GLN A 542 36.13 -7.97 -22.84
CA GLN A 542 36.66 -8.75 -21.71
C GLN A 542 35.63 -9.76 -21.19
N LEU A 543 34.38 -9.34 -20.99
CA LEU A 543 33.28 -10.22 -20.53
C LEU A 543 33.04 -11.39 -21.50
N ARG A 544 33.15 -11.16 -22.82
CA ARG A 544 33.05 -12.24 -23.82
C ARG A 544 34.22 -13.24 -23.75
N ALA A 545 35.42 -12.74 -23.44
CA ALA A 545 36.62 -13.57 -23.40
C ALA A 545 36.72 -14.40 -22.10
N SER A 546 36.30 -13.83 -20.96
CA SER A 546 36.41 -14.44 -19.64
C SER A 546 35.28 -13.92 -18.73
N PRO A 547 34.06 -14.46 -18.83
CA PRO A 547 32.93 -13.99 -18.02
C PRO A 547 33.16 -14.32 -16.54
N PRO A 548 32.86 -13.38 -15.61
CA PRO A 548 32.78 -13.68 -14.18
C PRO A 548 31.52 -14.51 -13.88
N ASP A 549 31.42 -15.07 -12.67
CA ASP A 549 30.20 -15.73 -12.22
C ASP A 549 29.10 -14.68 -11.91
N LEU A 550 29.52 -13.48 -11.46
CA LEU A 550 28.63 -12.36 -11.14
C LEU A 550 29.41 -11.03 -11.11
N ILE A 551 28.72 -9.93 -11.41
CA ILE A 551 29.23 -8.56 -11.27
C ILE A 551 28.59 -7.89 -10.05
N ILE A 552 29.41 -7.27 -9.20
CA ILE A 552 28.94 -6.35 -8.16
C ILE A 552 29.11 -4.92 -8.68
N ASN A 553 27.99 -4.21 -8.81
CA ASN A 553 27.93 -2.86 -9.34
C ASN A 553 27.72 -1.83 -8.22
N THR A 554 28.69 -0.93 -8.06
CA THR A 554 28.66 0.23 -7.16
C THR A 554 28.73 1.56 -7.91
N MET A 555 28.44 1.57 -9.22
CA MET A 555 28.39 2.79 -10.03
C MET A 555 27.15 3.62 -9.75
N ASN A 556 27.29 4.94 -9.89
CA ASN A 556 26.21 5.91 -9.71
C ASN A 556 25.93 6.71 -10.99
N GLY A 557 24.71 7.24 -11.10
CA GLY A 557 24.32 8.19 -12.13
C GLY A 557 24.28 7.63 -13.55
N GLU A 558 24.50 8.51 -14.53
CA GLU A 558 24.35 8.23 -15.98
C GLU A 558 25.21 7.07 -16.49
N SER A 559 26.32 6.75 -15.80
CA SER A 559 27.18 5.61 -16.17
C SER A 559 26.47 4.26 -16.11
N ASN A 560 25.47 4.11 -15.23
CA ASN A 560 24.64 2.92 -15.22
C ASN A 560 23.85 2.75 -16.54
N ILE A 561 23.36 3.85 -17.13
CA ILE A 561 22.59 3.83 -18.38
C ILE A 561 23.46 3.25 -19.50
N GLY A 562 24.65 3.82 -19.70
CA GLY A 562 25.58 3.39 -20.75
C GLY A 562 26.04 1.94 -20.56
N PHE A 563 26.29 1.53 -19.32
CA PHE A 563 26.73 0.18 -18.98
C PHE A 563 25.66 -0.89 -19.30
N PHE A 564 24.45 -0.75 -18.75
CA PHE A 564 23.38 -1.76 -18.93
C PHE A 564 22.86 -1.81 -20.37
N GLN A 565 22.82 -0.67 -21.07
CA GLN A 565 22.48 -0.64 -22.50
C GLN A 565 23.51 -1.42 -23.33
N GLN A 566 24.81 -1.13 -23.16
CA GLN A 566 25.86 -1.83 -23.91
C GLN A 566 25.97 -3.31 -23.55
N LEU A 567 25.70 -3.68 -22.29
CA LEU A 567 25.64 -5.06 -21.85
C LEU A 567 24.55 -5.84 -22.63
N THR A 568 23.36 -5.24 -22.73
CA THR A 568 22.22 -5.80 -23.46
C THR A 568 22.50 -5.83 -24.97
N GLU A 569 23.04 -4.76 -25.55
CA GLU A 569 23.45 -4.71 -26.97
C GLU A 569 24.54 -5.72 -27.30
N ALA A 570 25.43 -6.02 -26.34
CA ALA A 570 26.44 -7.05 -26.47
C ALA A 570 25.87 -8.48 -26.41
N GLY A 571 24.60 -8.63 -26.05
CA GLY A 571 23.82 -9.87 -26.03
C GLY A 571 23.81 -10.60 -24.69
N PHE A 572 24.26 -9.97 -23.60
CA PHE A 572 24.23 -10.57 -22.27
C PHE A 572 22.90 -10.31 -21.57
N THR A 573 22.42 -11.31 -20.83
CA THR A 573 21.24 -11.21 -19.96
C THR A 573 21.62 -11.45 -18.50
N ALA A 574 20.70 -11.17 -17.56
CA ALA A 574 20.86 -11.54 -16.16
C ALA A 574 21.07 -13.04 -15.93
N SER A 575 20.67 -13.91 -16.87
CA SER A 575 20.93 -15.35 -16.80
C SER A 575 22.33 -15.74 -17.27
N ASP A 576 22.97 -14.92 -18.09
CA ASP A 576 24.35 -15.14 -18.57
C ASP A 576 25.36 -14.57 -17.58
N ILE A 577 25.15 -13.32 -17.15
CA ILE A 577 26.00 -12.60 -16.21
C ILE A 577 25.07 -11.86 -15.23
N PRO A 578 24.74 -12.50 -14.09
CA PRO A 578 24.00 -11.84 -13.01
C PRO A 578 24.75 -10.60 -12.51
N ILE A 579 24.00 -9.56 -12.17
CA ILE A 579 24.55 -8.31 -11.62
C ILE A 579 23.78 -8.02 -10.35
N ILE A 580 24.50 -7.63 -9.29
CA ILE A 580 23.91 -7.09 -8.08
C ILE A 580 24.37 -5.66 -7.87
N SER A 581 23.43 -4.73 -7.81
CA SER A 581 23.71 -3.30 -7.62
C SER A 581 23.49 -2.87 -6.17
N THR A 582 24.38 -2.03 -5.64
CA THR A 582 24.23 -1.45 -4.28
C THR A 582 23.66 -0.04 -4.27
N GLY A 583 23.65 0.63 -5.43
CA GLY A 583 23.20 2.02 -5.59
C GLY A 583 22.09 2.21 -6.63
N VAL A 584 21.41 1.13 -7.05
CA VAL A 584 20.31 1.20 -8.03
C VAL A 584 19.00 0.88 -7.32
N ALA A 585 18.13 1.87 -7.17
CA ALA A 585 16.77 1.71 -6.69
C ALA A 585 15.77 1.92 -7.84
N GLU A 586 14.46 1.92 -7.55
CA GLU A 586 13.39 2.04 -8.53
C GLU A 586 13.52 3.32 -9.39
N GLU A 587 13.96 4.43 -8.81
CA GLU A 587 14.20 5.68 -9.56
C GLU A 587 15.31 5.48 -10.61
N GLU A 588 16.42 4.83 -10.26
CA GLU A 588 17.49 4.52 -11.21
C GLU A 588 17.05 3.48 -12.26
N VAL A 589 16.27 2.47 -11.88
CA VAL A 589 15.72 1.49 -12.85
C VAL A 589 14.87 2.20 -13.90
N ARG A 590 14.01 3.14 -13.48
CA ARG A 590 13.19 3.95 -14.41
C ARG A 590 14.05 4.78 -15.37
N ILE A 591 15.18 5.31 -14.90
CA ILE A 591 16.10 6.13 -15.69
C ILE A 591 16.94 5.29 -16.66
N ILE A 592 17.44 4.13 -16.21
CA ILE A 592 18.23 3.20 -17.03
C ILE A 592 17.35 2.59 -18.14
N GLY A 593 16.12 2.25 -17.80
CA GLY A 593 15.18 1.50 -18.64
C GLY A 593 14.99 0.09 -18.04
N PRO A 594 13.76 -0.26 -17.59
CA PRO A 594 13.48 -1.58 -17.02
C PRO A 594 13.93 -2.73 -17.93
N GLU A 595 13.77 -2.59 -19.24
CA GLU A 595 14.13 -3.59 -20.24
C GLU A 595 15.62 -4.00 -20.24
N PHE A 596 16.50 -3.13 -19.73
CA PHE A 596 17.94 -3.43 -19.60
C PHE A 596 18.30 -4.03 -18.23
N MET A 597 17.38 -3.95 -17.27
CA MET A 597 17.61 -4.31 -15.87
C MET A 597 16.85 -5.57 -15.44
N VAL A 598 15.82 -6.00 -16.17
CA VAL A 598 14.99 -7.18 -15.81
C VAL A 598 15.83 -8.39 -15.43
N GLY A 599 15.55 -8.95 -14.26
CA GLY A 599 16.23 -10.13 -13.73
C GLY A 599 17.55 -9.86 -13.02
N HIS A 600 18.14 -8.66 -13.15
CA HIS A 600 19.28 -8.27 -12.33
C HIS A 600 18.85 -7.97 -10.89
N MET A 601 19.79 -8.09 -9.96
CA MET A 601 19.56 -7.94 -8.53
C MET A 601 19.94 -6.54 -8.04
N THR A 602 19.33 -6.13 -6.94
CA THR A 602 19.73 -4.95 -6.16
C THR A 602 19.64 -5.23 -4.67
N THR A 603 20.36 -4.45 -3.87
CA THR A 603 20.35 -4.53 -2.41
C THR A 603 19.83 -3.25 -1.78
N GLY A 604 19.16 -3.36 -0.64
CA GLY A 604 18.68 -2.20 0.11
C GLY A 604 18.03 -2.60 1.43
N ASN A 605 17.51 -1.61 2.16
CA ASN A 605 16.68 -1.80 3.35
C ASN A 605 15.18 -1.74 3.06
N TYR A 606 14.81 -1.29 1.87
CA TYR A 606 13.44 -1.09 1.43
C TYR A 606 13.34 -1.18 -0.10
N PHE A 607 12.21 -1.73 -0.57
CA PHE A 607 11.75 -1.65 -1.95
C PHE A 607 10.29 -1.21 -1.94
N GLN A 608 9.83 -0.50 -2.97
CA GLN A 608 8.44 -0.05 -3.06
C GLN A 608 7.43 -1.19 -2.93
N THR A 609 7.82 -2.42 -3.30
CA THR A 609 6.98 -3.62 -3.25
C THR A 609 6.84 -4.24 -1.85
N VAL A 610 7.46 -3.65 -0.81
CA VAL A 610 7.30 -4.12 0.58
C VAL A 610 5.81 -4.27 0.92
N GLN A 611 5.43 -5.48 1.34
CA GLN A 611 4.04 -5.79 1.67
C GLN A 611 3.76 -5.47 3.14
N SER A 612 3.45 -4.20 3.42
CA SER A 612 2.92 -3.76 4.72
C SER A 612 1.83 -2.69 4.54
N PRO A 613 0.87 -2.58 5.47
CA PRO A 613 -0.12 -1.50 5.45
C PRO A 613 0.52 -0.11 5.44
N GLU A 614 1.55 0.09 6.26
CA GLU A 614 2.27 1.37 6.37
C GLU A 614 2.93 1.75 5.04
N ASN A 615 3.50 0.77 4.34
CA ASN A 615 4.09 1.01 3.04
C ASN A 615 3.04 1.34 1.98
N PHE A 616 1.93 0.59 1.94
CA PHE A 616 0.87 0.86 0.99
C PHE A 616 0.29 2.27 1.16
N SER A 617 0.05 2.69 2.40
CA SER A 617 -0.41 4.05 2.72
C SER A 617 0.60 5.10 2.28
N PHE A 618 1.88 4.92 2.61
CA PHE A 618 2.95 5.84 2.21
C PHE A 618 3.08 5.97 0.69
N VAL A 619 3.18 4.85 -0.03
CA VAL A 619 3.34 4.85 -1.50
C VAL A 619 2.13 5.51 -2.17
N THR A 620 0.92 5.22 -1.67
CA THR A 620 -0.32 5.81 -2.19
C THR A 620 -0.36 7.32 -1.96
N ALA A 621 -0.08 7.78 -0.73
CA ALA A 621 -0.06 9.20 -0.41
C ALA A 621 1.02 9.95 -1.19
N TYR A 622 2.23 9.39 -1.26
CA TYR A 622 3.35 9.97 -2.01
C TYR A 622 3.02 10.11 -3.50
N LYS A 623 2.48 9.07 -4.13
CA LYS A 623 2.07 9.11 -5.54
C LYS A 623 0.87 10.02 -5.80
N SER A 624 -0.08 10.10 -4.88
CA SER A 624 -1.24 11.00 -4.98
C SER A 624 -0.81 12.46 -5.02
N ILE A 625 0.17 12.86 -4.21
CA ILE A 625 0.62 14.25 -4.11
C ILE A 625 1.64 14.60 -5.20
N TYR A 626 2.60 13.71 -5.47
CA TYR A 626 3.76 14.02 -6.32
C TYR A 626 3.70 13.38 -7.72
N GLY A 627 2.70 12.55 -8.00
CA GLY A 627 2.41 11.97 -9.33
C GLY A 627 2.48 10.43 -9.35
N GLN A 628 1.58 9.79 -10.12
CA GLN A 628 1.44 8.32 -10.15
C GLN A 628 2.64 7.58 -10.77
N GLU A 629 3.35 8.24 -11.70
CA GLU A 629 4.56 7.72 -12.34
C GLU A 629 5.81 7.78 -11.43
N ARG A 630 5.68 8.43 -10.26
CA ARG A 630 6.77 8.49 -9.28
C ARG A 630 7.00 7.10 -8.70
N VAL A 631 8.25 6.80 -8.37
CA VAL A 631 8.58 5.61 -7.60
C VAL A 631 9.23 6.02 -6.29
N THR A 632 9.22 5.11 -5.33
CA THR A 632 9.82 5.30 -4.01
C THR A 632 11.06 4.44 -3.89
N SER A 633 11.94 4.78 -2.93
CA SER A 633 13.19 4.07 -2.69
C SER A 633 13.58 4.16 -1.21
N ALA A 634 14.62 3.43 -0.84
CA ALA A 634 15.21 3.42 0.50
C ALA A 634 15.40 4.82 1.09
N SER A 635 16.08 5.72 0.37
CA SER A 635 16.39 7.06 0.86
C SER A 635 15.16 7.97 0.96
N ILE A 636 14.16 7.77 0.09
CA ILE A 636 12.88 8.51 0.12
C ILE A 636 12.11 8.12 1.39
N VAL A 637 12.02 6.81 1.68
CA VAL A 637 11.41 6.30 2.91
C VAL A 637 12.20 6.74 4.14
N ALA A 638 13.52 6.76 4.08
CA ALA A 638 14.36 7.22 5.18
C ALA A 638 14.12 8.71 5.51
N ALA A 639 13.93 9.56 4.50
CA ALA A 639 13.59 10.97 4.69
C ALA A 639 12.22 11.15 5.37
N TYR A 640 11.19 10.45 4.89
CA TYR A 640 9.86 10.42 5.51
C TYR A 640 9.90 9.91 6.96
N THR A 641 10.54 8.75 7.16
CA THR A 641 10.69 8.09 8.46
C THR A 641 11.47 8.95 9.44
N GLY A 642 12.48 9.69 8.97
CA GLY A 642 13.30 10.57 9.80
C GLY A 642 12.49 11.67 10.50
N VAL A 643 11.51 12.25 9.81
CA VAL A 643 10.62 13.28 10.40
C VAL A 643 9.73 12.68 11.49
N HIS A 644 9.07 11.55 11.21
CA HIS A 644 8.23 10.86 12.19
C HIS A 644 9.04 10.35 13.39
N LEU A 645 10.26 9.86 13.16
CA LEU A 645 11.16 9.43 14.24
C LEU A 645 11.57 10.60 15.12
N TRP A 646 11.89 11.76 14.54
CA TRP A 646 12.19 12.96 15.33
C TRP A 646 10.98 13.41 16.16
N HIS A 647 9.78 13.41 15.58
CA HIS A 647 8.54 13.71 16.30
C HIS A 647 8.36 12.78 17.52
N GLU A 648 8.49 11.47 17.31
CA GLU A 648 8.39 10.47 18.39
C GLU A 648 9.43 10.68 19.50
N LEU A 649 10.66 11.03 19.12
CA LEU A 649 11.72 11.35 20.09
C LEU A 649 11.43 12.64 20.88
N VAL A 650 10.90 13.67 20.22
CA VAL A 650 10.50 14.92 20.89
C VAL A 650 9.34 14.70 21.84
N GLU A 651 8.34 13.90 21.47
CA GLU A 651 7.24 13.53 22.36
C GLU A 651 7.74 12.75 23.58
N LYS A 652 8.70 11.83 23.42
CA LYS A 652 9.33 11.16 24.58
C LYS A 652 10.19 12.09 25.43
N ALA A 653 10.88 13.03 24.80
CA ALA A 653 11.71 14.02 25.50
C ALA A 653 10.88 15.12 26.17
N GLN A 654 9.65 15.35 25.69
CA GLN A 654 8.83 16.54 25.99
C GLN A 654 9.61 17.84 25.77
N SER A 655 10.51 17.86 24.77
CA SER A 655 11.46 18.94 24.52
C SER A 655 12.04 18.83 23.11
N ILE A 656 12.28 19.99 22.49
CA ILE A 656 13.02 20.11 21.22
C ILE A 656 14.53 20.35 21.41
N ASP A 657 14.99 20.37 22.67
CA ASP A 657 16.42 20.51 23.00
C ASP A 657 17.19 19.26 22.55
N VAL A 658 18.25 19.47 21.77
CA VAL A 658 18.99 18.39 21.09
C VAL A 658 19.50 17.33 22.05
N GLU A 659 20.02 17.72 23.21
CA GLU A 659 20.55 16.76 24.19
C GLU A 659 19.43 15.90 24.81
N GLN A 660 18.26 16.47 25.05
CA GLN A 660 17.10 15.73 25.55
C GLN A 660 16.51 14.80 24.49
N VAL A 661 16.43 15.25 23.23
CA VAL A 661 16.00 14.42 22.10
C VAL A 661 16.95 13.25 21.89
N ARG A 662 18.27 13.48 21.96
CA ARG A 662 19.29 12.42 21.89
C ARG A 662 19.18 11.44 23.06
N ALA A 663 18.95 11.93 24.28
CA ALA A 663 18.73 11.06 25.43
C ALA A 663 17.47 10.18 25.27
N ALA A 664 16.45 10.65 24.55
CA ALA A 664 15.24 9.89 24.28
C ALA A 664 15.45 8.69 23.33
N MET A 665 16.55 8.65 22.57
CA MET A 665 16.89 7.52 21.69
C MET A 665 17.09 6.21 22.45
N ALA A 666 17.41 6.26 23.75
CA ALA A 666 17.54 5.08 24.60
C ALA A 666 16.18 4.49 25.06
N GLN A 667 15.08 5.13 24.72
CA GLN A 667 13.73 4.66 25.05
C GLN A 667 13.15 3.83 23.89
N PRO A 668 12.22 2.90 24.15
CA PRO A 668 11.52 2.17 23.11
C PRO A 668 10.77 3.13 22.17
N ILE A 669 11.00 2.99 20.86
CA ILE A 669 10.34 3.76 19.80
C ILE A 669 9.04 3.05 19.41
N ASP A 670 7.90 3.75 19.46
CA ASP A 670 6.57 3.22 19.13
C ASP A 670 6.10 3.74 17.77
N TYR A 671 6.96 3.59 16.76
CA TYR A 671 6.70 3.99 15.38
C TYR A 671 7.07 2.87 14.41
N ILE A 672 6.13 2.56 13.51
CA ILE A 672 6.30 1.60 12.42
C ILE A 672 6.25 2.41 11.12
N GLY A 673 7.37 2.46 10.41
CA GLY A 673 7.47 3.15 9.13
C GLY A 673 7.20 2.23 7.94
N PRO A 674 7.28 2.74 6.70
CA PRO A 674 7.07 1.96 5.47
C PRO A 674 7.98 0.73 5.36
N ALA A 675 9.22 0.83 5.85
CA ALA A 675 10.16 -0.29 5.88
C ALA A 675 9.94 -1.28 7.04
N GLY A 676 9.08 -0.93 8.02
CA GLY A 676 8.81 -1.69 9.24
C GLY A 676 9.16 -0.92 10.52
N PRO A 677 9.23 -1.62 11.68
CA PRO A 677 9.56 -1.01 12.97
C PRO A 677 10.92 -0.31 12.96
N VAL A 678 11.00 0.85 13.62
CA VAL A 678 12.22 1.67 13.66
C VAL A 678 12.89 1.56 15.02
N GLN A 679 14.20 1.36 15.03
CA GLN A 679 15.03 1.37 16.25
C GLN A 679 16.32 2.13 15.98
N ILE A 680 16.87 2.78 17.01
CA ILE A 680 18.14 3.51 16.96
C ILE A 680 19.13 2.80 17.88
N ASP A 681 20.32 2.53 17.37
CA ASP A 681 21.45 2.16 18.21
C ASP A 681 22.02 3.42 18.86
N VAL A 682 21.97 3.49 20.19
CA VAL A 682 22.33 4.71 20.93
C VAL A 682 23.84 4.98 20.91
N GLU A 683 24.66 3.95 20.70
CA GLU A 683 26.12 4.09 20.71
C GLU A 683 26.63 4.71 19.39
N THR A 684 26.03 4.33 18.28
CA THR A 684 26.42 4.75 16.93
C THR A 684 25.52 5.83 16.33
N GLN A 685 24.29 5.97 16.84
CA GLN A 685 23.17 6.75 16.27
C GLN A 685 22.75 6.34 14.85
N TYR A 686 23.16 5.14 14.42
CA TYR A 686 22.57 4.49 13.27
C TYR A 686 21.26 3.82 13.65
N THR A 687 20.39 3.71 12.67
CA THR A 687 19.15 2.95 12.81
C THR A 687 19.40 1.47 12.51
N PHE A 688 18.61 0.60 13.13
CA PHE A 688 18.58 -0.81 12.74
C PHE A 688 17.90 -0.94 11.38
N GLN A 689 18.47 -1.75 10.49
CA GLN A 689 18.03 -1.80 9.10
C GLN A 689 17.80 -3.23 8.63
N TRP A 690 16.74 -3.44 7.86
CA TRP A 690 16.57 -4.71 7.14
C TRP A 690 17.67 -4.85 6.09
N ALA A 691 18.20 -6.06 5.90
CA ALA A 691 19.00 -6.38 4.72
C ALA A 691 18.10 -7.07 3.71
N ARG A 692 17.86 -6.46 2.55
CA ARG A 692 17.04 -7.01 1.46
C ARG A 692 17.87 -7.17 0.20
N ILE A 693 17.55 -8.23 -0.54
CA ILE A 693 17.99 -8.44 -1.92
C ILE A 693 16.73 -8.60 -2.76
N GLY A 694 16.63 -7.82 -3.81
CA GLY A 694 15.50 -7.82 -4.72
C GLY A 694 15.93 -8.05 -6.15
N THR A 695 14.97 -8.40 -7.00
CA THR A 695 15.16 -8.61 -8.43
C THR A 695 14.27 -7.66 -9.21
N VAL A 696 14.83 -7.01 -10.24
CA VAL A 696 14.09 -6.06 -11.07
C VAL A 696 13.07 -6.80 -11.95
N ARG A 697 11.82 -6.35 -11.91
CA ARG A 697 10.67 -6.85 -12.69
C ARG A 697 10.55 -6.13 -14.03
N GLU A 698 9.70 -6.66 -14.90
CA GLU A 698 9.38 -6.07 -16.21
C GLU A 698 8.77 -4.66 -16.12
N ASP A 699 8.07 -4.34 -15.03
CA ASP A 699 7.48 -3.02 -14.78
C ASP A 699 8.45 -2.04 -14.11
N GLY A 700 9.72 -2.42 -13.92
CA GLY A 700 10.75 -1.59 -13.31
C GLY A 700 10.72 -1.55 -11.77
N LEU A 701 9.74 -2.20 -11.14
CA LEU A 701 9.73 -2.35 -9.68
C LEU A 701 10.65 -3.49 -9.25
N ILE A 702 11.09 -3.45 -8.00
CA ILE A 702 12.00 -4.45 -7.45
C ILE A 702 11.17 -5.43 -6.60
N GLU A 703 11.12 -6.69 -6.99
CA GLU A 703 10.49 -7.75 -6.18
C GLU A 703 11.48 -8.21 -5.11
N GLU A 704 11.05 -8.25 -3.84
CA GLU A 704 11.87 -8.81 -2.78
C GLU A 704 12.11 -10.30 -3.00
N ALA A 705 13.38 -10.71 -3.08
CA ALA A 705 13.76 -12.12 -3.15
C ALA A 705 14.09 -12.66 -1.75
N ILE A 706 14.90 -11.92 -0.99
CA ILE A 706 15.37 -12.30 0.34
C ILE A 706 15.41 -11.09 1.26
N ARG A 707 15.17 -11.35 2.55
CA ARG A 707 15.31 -10.39 3.65
C ARG A 707 15.90 -11.07 4.89
N SER A 708 16.65 -10.31 5.68
CA SER A 708 17.07 -10.73 7.04
C SER A 708 15.87 -11.11 7.92
N GLU A 709 16.07 -12.01 8.89
CA GLU A 709 14.99 -12.43 9.81
C GLU A 709 14.51 -11.28 10.72
N GLU A 710 15.44 -10.40 11.08
CA GLU A 710 15.21 -9.19 11.88
C GLU A 710 16.02 -8.01 11.33
N PRO A 711 15.69 -6.76 11.70
CA PRO A 711 16.53 -5.61 11.43
C PRO A 711 17.93 -5.81 12.02
N LEU A 712 18.97 -5.62 11.21
CA LEU A 712 20.35 -5.83 11.61
C LEU A 712 20.86 -4.64 12.44
N PRO A 713 21.61 -4.88 13.52
CA PRO A 713 22.29 -3.83 14.25
C PRO A 713 23.35 -3.17 13.36
N PRO A 714 23.56 -1.86 13.50
CA PRO A 714 24.63 -1.18 12.79
C PRO A 714 26.00 -1.48 13.41
N ASP A 715 27.03 -1.61 12.56
CA ASP A 715 28.44 -1.68 12.93
C ASP A 715 29.25 -0.86 11.93
N PRO A 716 29.14 0.49 11.96
CA PRO A 716 29.73 1.35 10.95
C PRO A 716 31.25 1.23 10.87
N PHE A 717 31.91 0.77 11.94
CA PHE A 717 33.36 0.54 11.99
C PHE A 717 33.74 -0.92 11.77
N LEU A 718 32.79 -1.81 11.47
CA LEU A 718 33.00 -3.25 11.22
C LEU A 718 33.79 -3.95 12.33
N THR A 719 33.62 -3.52 13.58
CA THR A 719 34.35 -4.04 14.74
C THR A 719 34.05 -5.51 15.06
N ALA A 720 32.92 -6.04 14.59
CA ALA A 720 32.59 -7.45 14.71
C ALA A 720 33.42 -8.37 13.80
N TYR A 721 34.14 -7.81 12.83
CA TYR A 721 34.84 -8.57 11.77
C TYR A 721 36.36 -8.59 12.00
N PRO A 722 36.98 -9.77 12.23
CA PRO A 722 38.41 -9.87 12.55
C PRO A 722 39.36 -9.31 11.48
N TRP A 723 38.88 -9.17 10.25
CA TRP A 723 39.63 -8.69 9.10
C TRP A 723 39.55 -7.17 8.90
N VAL A 724 38.85 -6.44 9.77
CA VAL A 724 38.62 -5.00 9.64
C VAL A 724 39.90 -4.16 9.60
N ASP A 725 40.95 -4.57 10.32
CA ASP A 725 42.25 -3.88 10.35
C ASP A 725 42.89 -3.81 8.94
N GLU A 726 42.67 -4.83 8.09
CA GLU A 726 43.15 -4.83 6.70
C GLU A 726 42.38 -3.81 5.87
N VAL A 727 41.05 -3.75 6.03
CA VAL A 727 40.21 -2.78 5.32
C VAL A 727 40.54 -1.35 5.75
N GLN A 728 40.73 -1.09 7.05
CA GLN A 728 41.11 0.24 7.53
C GLN A 728 42.43 0.71 6.92
N GLN A 729 43.44 -0.16 6.82
CA GLN A 729 44.71 0.17 6.15
C GLN A 729 44.52 0.48 4.67
N MET A 730 43.65 -0.26 3.97
CA MET A 730 43.31 0.03 2.58
C MET A 730 42.62 1.39 2.44
N VAL A 731 41.64 1.69 3.30
CA VAL A 731 40.90 2.95 3.30
C VAL A 731 41.80 4.15 3.63
N GLU A 732 42.69 4.03 4.62
CA GLU A 732 43.67 5.06 4.95
C GLU A 732 44.57 5.37 3.74
N SER A 733 45.03 4.35 3.01
CA SER A 733 45.88 4.55 1.83
C SER A 733 45.19 5.28 0.67
N LEU A 734 43.85 5.14 0.55
CA LEU A 734 43.04 5.86 -0.44
C LEU A 734 42.94 7.36 -0.10
N SER A 735 42.92 7.70 1.20
CA SER A 735 42.88 9.09 1.65
C SER A 735 44.20 9.83 1.37
N GLU A 736 45.35 9.16 1.54
CA GLU A 736 46.68 9.75 1.29
C GLU A 736 46.95 10.03 -0.20
N THR A 737 46.30 9.29 -1.11
CA THR A 737 46.44 9.50 -2.56
C THR A 737 45.58 10.64 -3.10
N THR A 738 44.61 11.13 -2.33
CA THR A 738 43.71 12.22 -2.73
C THR A 738 44.24 13.61 -2.30
N GLU A 739 45.18 13.67 -1.34
CA GLU A 739 45.86 14.91 -0.92
C GLU A 739 47.15 15.25 -1.71
N GLN A 740 47.61 14.37 -2.62
CA GLN A 740 48.73 14.62 -3.55
C GLN A 740 48.23 15.03 -4.93
#